data_AF-A0A2D6Q8G9-F1
#
_entry.id   AF-A0A2D6Q8G9-F1
#
_cell.length_a   1.000
_cell.length_b   1.000
_cell.length_c   1.000
_cell.angle_alpha   90.00
_cell.angle_beta   90.00
_cell.angle_gamma   90.00
#
_symmetry.space_group_name_H-M   'P 1'
#
loop_
_entity.id
_entity.type
_entity.pdbx_description
1 polymer ?
#
loop_
_entity_poly.entity_id
_entity_poly.type
_entity_poly.pdbx_seq_one_letter_code
_entity_poly.pdbx_strand_id
1 'polypeptide(L)'
;MAWKELIDLKEGNQNIEQKQVLVNPDRDVDINLSAESVDGEGYNISLEMGCGGVKEHHDVPWELVNHEPEIDENTDLVLFTPDMGKRKEKDEYFVPNLHNGLFRIQAFMEDKGINSALVCTDIYNMESAFEKIAKYRPALIALSPYFDSMRQDLKNIAHIRKISPDSVIIIGGFEASLNPQWTQMGKLIDIVIRGEGEYTLQYLLKQYDKFKEYNGHPKKDEFLAYLRTMVGEDKRILAENKKRREQIKLENQRKALVQIGGQDNSEVSPKNLKNDPEYKAHMEEQDELVYKPVDGINIIEQDGTITVEHVSQRIPDHAYQDISMTAFHKLLHTSPIYKYWKLSRNMFEGNKDTFFRFVSSDHCPYKCTFCQSSIFFSTTMGKKYSPVRYVESENIIKILEKVQEVYPFIKGTYIDDENFVINKKRAMETLNMIIEARESGRLKKEMMYFCRTRTDNIDPEIASLLKKAGFKCVSVGSESYSKIELDSMKKNIAPGRNLEAVHEILDAGLACAENYILYTPITTPDSFFDSATQIVKNLSSLEIDGAATLFITPLPGTLDWGDGDFELVEDFPWKEELFKGKVMFKSKSTGNDYIGTQVEIPNSEKILPHPEITLPRNPIMREASLRAVANLPEVTKDLRKKAGGINLARNFVTLANLASAARELYKITGEQRWYDMYEDISNAMRDSKEDRMVVEH
;
A
#
# COMPACT_ATOMS: atom_id res chain seq x y z
N MET A 1 13.28 13.69 -28.99
CA MET A 1 14.01 14.64 -29.86
C MET A 1 13.55 16.06 -29.61
N ALA A 2 12.30 16.43 -29.93
CA ALA A 2 11.73 17.77 -29.64
C ALA A 2 11.94 18.25 -28.19
N TRP A 3 11.66 17.38 -27.22
CA TRP A 3 11.88 17.66 -25.79
C TRP A 3 13.35 17.85 -25.39
N LYS A 4 14.29 17.30 -26.17
CA LYS A 4 15.73 17.42 -25.92
C LYS A 4 16.28 18.75 -26.46
N GLU A 5 15.84 19.17 -27.65
CA GLU A 5 16.18 20.49 -28.20
C GLU A 5 15.66 21.64 -27.32
N LEU A 6 14.48 21.50 -26.70
CA LEU A 6 13.96 22.48 -25.74
C LEU A 6 14.85 22.64 -24.49
N ILE A 7 15.39 21.53 -23.97
CA ILE A 7 16.30 21.53 -22.82
C ILE A 7 17.60 22.25 -23.18
N ASP A 8 18.18 21.91 -24.33
CA ASP A 8 19.42 22.51 -24.84
C ASP A 8 19.26 24.03 -25.10
N LEU A 9 18.07 24.48 -25.54
CA LEU A 9 17.76 25.90 -25.77
C LEU A 9 17.60 26.71 -24.48
N LYS A 10 17.02 26.13 -23.41
CA LYS A 10 16.89 26.77 -22.09
C LYS A 10 18.26 26.92 -21.41
N GLU A 11 19.09 25.87 -21.45
CA GLU A 11 20.46 25.93 -20.92
C GLU A 11 21.33 26.96 -21.66
N GLY A 12 20.99 27.26 -22.93
CA GLY A 12 21.62 28.29 -23.75
C GLY A 12 21.18 29.74 -23.47
N ASN A 13 20.25 30.00 -22.55
CA ASN A 13 19.80 31.34 -22.15
C ASN A 13 19.31 32.22 -23.33
N GLN A 14 18.69 31.61 -24.34
CA GLN A 14 18.10 32.32 -25.48
C GLN A 14 16.62 32.60 -25.23
N ASN A 15 16.17 33.83 -25.45
CA ASN A 15 14.74 34.18 -25.46
C ASN A 15 14.02 33.34 -26.52
N ILE A 16 13.17 32.41 -26.07
CA ILE A 16 12.39 31.53 -26.95
C ILE A 16 11.17 32.31 -27.45
N GLU A 17 11.33 33.08 -28.53
CA GLU A 17 10.21 33.65 -29.32
C GLU A 17 9.93 32.85 -30.61
N GLN A 18 10.59 31.70 -30.83
CA GLN A 18 10.51 30.98 -32.11
C GLN A 18 9.61 29.75 -32.08
N LYS A 19 8.60 29.76 -32.97
CA LYS A 19 7.90 28.56 -33.46
C LYS A 19 8.90 27.68 -34.21
N GLN A 20 9.15 26.46 -33.72
CA GLN A 20 9.83 25.42 -34.49
C GLN A 20 8.83 24.32 -34.87
N VAL A 21 8.82 23.97 -36.16
CA VAL A 21 8.07 22.84 -36.70
C VAL A 21 9.04 21.66 -36.77
N LEU A 22 8.78 20.61 -36.02
CA LEU A 22 9.57 19.38 -36.06
C LEU A 22 8.80 18.33 -36.86
N VAL A 23 9.31 18.03 -38.05
CA VAL A 23 8.75 16.99 -38.93
C VAL A 23 9.43 15.67 -38.60
N ASN A 24 8.66 14.66 -38.19
CA ASN A 24 9.17 13.31 -38.05
C ASN A 24 9.27 12.67 -39.45
N PRO A 25 10.46 12.27 -39.94
CA PRO A 25 10.60 11.73 -41.29
C PRO A 25 9.90 10.37 -41.49
N ASP A 26 9.54 9.66 -40.41
CA ASP A 26 8.94 8.31 -40.47
C ASP A 26 7.42 8.29 -40.23
N ARG A 27 6.79 9.43 -39.89
CA ARG A 27 5.32 9.56 -39.73
C ARG A 27 4.86 10.97 -40.09
N ASP A 28 3.86 11.09 -40.97
CA ASP A 28 3.17 12.34 -41.34
C ASP A 28 2.42 12.96 -40.13
N VAL A 29 3.16 13.52 -39.17
CA VAL A 29 2.62 14.25 -38.03
C VAL A 29 3.37 15.56 -37.92
N ASP A 30 2.65 16.67 -38.17
CA ASP A 30 3.17 18.01 -37.94
C ASP A 30 3.19 18.27 -36.43
N ILE A 31 4.36 18.50 -35.84
CA ILE A 31 4.48 18.88 -34.43
C ILE A 31 4.84 20.36 -34.36
N ASN A 32 3.91 21.20 -33.92
CA ASN A 32 4.19 22.60 -33.57
C ASN A 32 4.51 22.70 -32.09
N LEU A 33 5.60 23.37 -31.77
CA LEU A 33 6.03 23.61 -30.40
C LEU A 33 6.17 25.11 -30.18
N SER A 34 5.54 25.64 -29.14
CA SER A 34 5.65 27.05 -28.74
C SER A 34 5.84 27.14 -27.23
N ALA A 35 6.68 28.07 -26.78
CA ALA A 35 6.87 28.39 -25.38
C ALA A 35 6.58 29.87 -25.16
N GLU A 36 5.82 30.20 -24.11
CA GLU A 36 5.52 31.58 -23.71
C GLU A 36 6.05 31.82 -22.30
N SER A 37 6.78 32.92 -22.09
CA SER A 37 7.31 33.30 -20.78
C SER A 37 6.18 33.75 -19.87
N VAL A 38 6.10 33.19 -18.66
CA VAL A 38 5.13 33.60 -17.63
C VAL A 38 5.86 34.40 -16.55
N ASP A 39 5.69 35.72 -16.58
CA ASP A 39 6.02 36.70 -15.52
C ASP A 39 7.26 36.42 -14.63
N GLY A 40 8.34 35.89 -15.21
CA GLY A 40 9.60 35.61 -14.51
C GLY A 40 9.64 34.33 -13.66
N GLU A 41 8.57 33.51 -13.65
CA GLU A 41 8.47 32.30 -12.82
C GLU A 41 8.48 30.98 -13.62
N GLY A 42 8.41 31.02 -14.95
CA GLY A 42 8.46 29.81 -15.77
C GLY A 42 8.12 30.02 -17.25
N TYR A 43 7.98 28.91 -18.00
CA TYR A 43 7.50 28.90 -19.38
C TYR A 43 6.26 28.02 -19.52
N ASN A 44 5.22 28.51 -20.19
CA ASN A 44 4.11 27.70 -20.68
C ASN A 44 4.51 27.07 -22.02
N ILE A 45 4.54 25.75 -22.10
CA ILE A 45 4.89 25.05 -23.34
C ILE A 45 3.62 24.45 -23.95
N SER A 46 3.30 24.89 -25.16
CA SER A 46 2.24 24.33 -26.00
C SER A 46 2.85 23.39 -27.06
N LEU A 47 2.27 22.20 -27.18
CA LEU A 47 2.59 21.20 -28.20
C LEU A 47 1.32 20.93 -29.01
N GLU A 48 1.28 21.31 -30.29
CA GLU A 48 0.23 20.89 -31.21
C GLU A 48 0.74 19.73 -32.05
N MET A 49 -0.02 18.62 -32.10
CA MET A 49 0.27 17.50 -32.99
C MET A 49 -0.84 17.39 -34.04
N GLY A 50 -0.50 17.65 -35.29
CA GLY A 50 -1.38 17.59 -36.44
C GLY A 50 -1.39 16.20 -37.07
N CYS A 51 -2.32 15.35 -36.66
CA CYS A 51 -2.79 14.24 -37.48
C CYS A 51 -4.28 14.00 -37.16
N GLY A 52 -5.17 14.39 -38.08
CA GLY A 52 -6.59 14.03 -38.04
C GLY A 52 -7.35 14.37 -36.75
N GLY A 53 -7.69 15.64 -36.53
CA GLY A 53 -8.92 16.01 -35.81
C GLY A 53 -8.90 16.15 -34.28
N VAL A 54 -7.77 16.01 -33.58
CA VAL A 54 -7.72 16.29 -32.13
C VAL A 54 -6.66 17.36 -31.83
N LYS A 55 -7.12 18.57 -31.52
CA LYS A 55 -6.30 19.64 -30.93
C LYS A 55 -6.40 19.52 -29.41
N GLU A 56 -5.33 19.10 -28.74
CA GLU A 56 -5.23 19.15 -27.28
C GLU A 56 -4.17 20.19 -26.89
N HIS A 57 -4.62 21.32 -26.33
CA HIS A 57 -3.74 22.26 -25.61
C HIS A 57 -3.71 21.85 -24.13
N HIS A 58 -2.52 21.64 -23.57
CA HIS A 58 -2.34 21.49 -22.13
C HIS A 58 -1.26 22.47 -21.68
N ASP A 59 -1.69 23.54 -21.01
CA ASP A 59 -0.78 24.44 -20.30
C ASP A 59 -0.35 23.73 -19.00
N VAL A 60 0.80 23.07 -19.05
CA VAL A 60 1.38 22.37 -17.88
C VAL A 60 2.63 23.13 -17.45
N PRO A 61 2.70 23.61 -16.19
CA PRO A 61 3.91 24.20 -15.63
C PRO A 61 5.15 23.32 -15.87
N TRP A 62 6.25 23.91 -16.33
CA TRP A 62 7.50 23.21 -16.65
C TRP A 62 8.04 22.39 -15.46
N GLU A 63 7.84 22.91 -14.25
CA GLU A 63 8.26 22.34 -12.98
C GLU A 63 7.64 20.94 -12.77
N LEU A 64 6.38 20.76 -13.18
CA LEU A 64 5.68 19.48 -13.12
C LEU A 64 6.22 18.47 -14.14
N VAL A 65 6.77 18.96 -15.26
CA VAL A 65 7.27 18.12 -16.35
C VAL A 65 8.68 17.61 -16.06
N ASN A 66 9.56 18.45 -15.51
CA ASN A 66 10.98 18.15 -15.38
C ASN A 66 11.48 17.92 -13.95
N HIS A 67 10.61 17.68 -12.97
CA HIS A 67 11.07 17.35 -11.63
C HIS A 67 11.75 15.97 -11.61
N GLU A 68 13.08 15.94 -11.58
CA GLU A 68 13.85 14.80 -11.09
C GLU A 68 14.33 15.13 -9.67
N PRO A 69 14.41 14.15 -8.76
CA PRO A 69 15.06 14.38 -7.47
C PRO A 69 16.49 14.86 -7.70
N GLU A 70 16.76 16.10 -7.32
CA GLU A 70 18.11 16.65 -7.30
C GLU A 70 18.82 16.12 -6.06
N ILE A 71 19.48 14.98 -6.21
CA ILE A 71 20.49 14.53 -5.25
C ILE A 71 21.75 15.34 -5.53
N ASP A 72 22.11 16.20 -4.59
CA ASP A 72 23.24 17.11 -4.65
C ASP A 72 24.12 17.04 -3.39
N GLU A 73 25.09 17.95 -3.28
CA GLU A 73 26.02 18.04 -2.15
C GLU A 73 25.37 18.47 -0.83
N ASN A 74 24.16 19.04 -0.87
CA ASN A 74 23.41 19.48 0.30
C ASN A 74 22.33 18.47 0.70
N THR A 75 22.21 17.34 -0.02
CA THR A 75 21.19 16.33 0.22
C THR A 75 21.60 15.39 1.37
N ASP A 76 20.97 15.54 2.52
CA ASP A 76 21.27 14.73 3.70
C ASP A 76 20.50 13.40 3.73
N LEU A 77 19.32 13.36 3.12
CA LEU A 77 18.42 12.21 3.11
C LEU A 77 17.94 11.87 1.70
N VAL A 78 18.12 10.61 1.30
CA VAL A 78 17.51 10.08 0.06
C VAL A 78 16.44 9.06 0.42
N LEU A 79 15.23 9.26 -0.08
CA LEU A 79 14.07 8.39 0.08
C LEU A 79 13.83 7.59 -1.20
N PHE A 80 13.63 6.27 -1.10
CA PHE A 80 13.25 5.43 -2.24
C PHE A 80 11.84 4.86 -2.07
N THR A 81 11.05 5.00 -3.13
CA THR A 81 9.78 4.27 -3.25
C THR A 81 10.04 2.78 -3.52
N PRO A 82 9.16 1.87 -3.09
CA PRO A 82 9.32 0.43 -3.37
C PRO A 82 9.46 0.15 -4.87
N ASP A 83 10.47 -0.64 -5.27
CA ASP A 83 10.73 -0.98 -6.67
C ASP A 83 10.03 -2.29 -7.10
N MET A 84 8.96 -2.17 -7.86
CA MET A 84 8.20 -3.33 -8.34
C MET A 84 8.92 -4.12 -9.46
N GLY A 85 10.12 -3.70 -9.89
CA GLY A 85 10.96 -4.39 -10.88
C GLY A 85 10.30 -4.52 -12.25
N LYS A 86 10.47 -5.67 -12.93
CA LYS A 86 9.87 -5.93 -14.26
C LYS A 86 8.35 -6.09 -14.25
N ARG A 87 7.68 -6.06 -13.08
CA ARG A 87 6.21 -5.98 -13.04
C ARG A 87 5.69 -4.64 -13.56
N LYS A 88 6.55 -3.61 -13.67
CA LYS A 88 6.27 -2.33 -14.37
C LYS A 88 5.71 -2.51 -15.79
N GLU A 89 6.08 -3.61 -16.47
CA GLU A 89 5.64 -3.91 -17.84
C GLU A 89 4.48 -4.92 -17.91
N LYS A 90 4.10 -5.55 -16.79
CA LYS A 90 3.12 -6.68 -16.78
C LYS A 90 1.87 -6.42 -15.95
N ASP A 91 1.94 -5.57 -14.92
CA ASP A 91 0.78 -5.23 -14.09
C ASP A 91 0.15 -3.93 -14.60
N GLU A 92 -0.76 -4.05 -15.57
CA GLU A 92 -1.56 -2.95 -16.14
C GLU A 92 -2.56 -2.33 -15.15
N TYR A 93 -2.54 -2.71 -13.87
CA TYR A 93 -3.26 -2.03 -12.79
C TYR A 93 -2.41 -1.02 -12.03
N PHE A 94 -1.15 -0.82 -12.46
CA PHE A 94 -0.30 0.23 -11.94
C PHE A 94 -0.82 1.60 -12.40
N VAL A 95 -1.90 2.08 -11.76
CA VAL A 95 -2.15 3.51 -11.66
C VAL A 95 -1.04 4.01 -10.76
N PRO A 96 -0.07 4.73 -11.30
CA PRO A 96 1.05 5.09 -10.48
C PRO A 96 0.57 6.05 -9.40
N ASN A 97 0.70 5.65 -8.15
CA ASN A 97 0.15 6.37 -7.02
C ASN A 97 1.26 7.15 -6.34
N LEU A 98 0.93 8.35 -5.86
CA LEU A 98 1.80 9.05 -4.94
C LEU A 98 2.02 8.15 -3.71
N HIS A 99 3.27 7.85 -3.39
CA HIS A 99 3.62 7.09 -2.19
C HIS A 99 3.37 7.97 -0.96
N ASN A 100 2.11 8.05 -0.53
CA ASN A 100 1.60 9.03 0.45
C ASN A 100 2.48 9.11 1.71
N GLY A 101 2.95 7.98 2.23
CA GLY A 101 3.85 7.96 3.39
C GLY A 101 5.21 8.63 3.14
N LEU A 102 5.90 8.28 2.04
CA LEU A 102 7.20 8.87 1.71
C LEU A 102 7.10 10.33 1.29
N PHE A 103 6.04 10.68 0.56
CA PHE A 103 5.76 12.06 0.19
C PHE A 103 5.47 12.94 1.41
N ARG A 104 4.71 12.41 2.37
CA ARG A 104 4.46 13.05 3.67
C ARG A 104 5.76 13.24 4.48
N ILE A 105 6.62 12.22 4.50
CA ILE A 105 7.94 12.31 5.14
C ILE A 105 8.78 13.40 4.48
N GLN A 106 8.87 13.42 3.14
CA GLN A 106 9.62 14.45 2.41
C GLN A 106 9.11 15.86 2.75
N ALA A 107 7.80 16.07 2.72
CA ALA A 107 7.19 17.36 3.05
C ALA A 107 7.53 17.82 4.46
N PHE A 108 7.49 16.89 5.42
CA PHE A 108 7.87 17.16 6.79
C PHE A 108 9.34 17.54 6.92
N MET A 109 10.25 16.87 6.19
CA MET A 109 11.68 17.20 6.21
C MET A 109 11.93 18.61 5.67
N GLU A 110 11.36 18.94 4.52
CA GLU A 110 11.50 20.27 3.91
C GLU A 110 10.94 21.38 4.80
N ASP A 111 9.81 21.13 5.49
CA ASP A 111 9.28 22.07 6.48
C ASP A 111 10.22 22.34 7.64
N LYS A 112 11.08 21.37 7.98
CA LYS A 112 12.10 21.50 9.01
C LYS A 112 13.44 22.00 8.47
N GLY A 113 13.49 22.42 7.21
CA GLY A 113 14.71 22.89 6.55
C GLY A 113 15.73 21.79 6.27
N ILE A 114 15.29 20.53 6.22
CA ILE A 114 16.12 19.38 5.90
C ILE A 114 15.99 19.11 4.40
N ASN A 115 17.13 19.11 3.71
CA ASN A 115 17.18 18.78 2.29
C ASN A 115 17.04 17.26 2.12
N SER A 116 16.00 16.85 1.41
CA SER A 116 15.73 15.45 1.11
C SER A 116 15.33 15.25 -0.34
N ALA A 117 15.69 14.11 -0.90
CA ALA A 117 15.38 13.75 -2.28
C ALA A 117 14.51 12.49 -2.33
N LEU A 118 13.39 12.52 -3.08
CA LEU A 118 12.51 11.37 -3.28
C LEU A 118 12.74 10.71 -4.65
N VAL A 119 13.36 9.53 -4.63
CA VAL A 119 13.56 8.67 -5.81
C VAL A 119 12.36 7.76 -5.99
N CYS A 120 11.46 8.16 -6.88
CA CYS A 120 10.36 7.33 -7.39
C CYS A 120 10.92 6.28 -8.38
N THR A 121 11.16 5.07 -7.88
CA THR A 121 11.78 3.96 -8.60
C THR A 121 10.99 3.51 -9.83
N ASP A 122 9.67 3.77 -9.86
CA ASP A 122 8.79 3.39 -10.97
C ASP A 122 8.84 4.35 -12.16
N ILE A 123 9.38 5.56 -11.99
CA ILE A 123 9.43 6.59 -13.05
C ILE A 123 10.87 6.94 -13.43
N TYR A 124 11.73 7.08 -12.43
CA TYR A 124 13.04 7.67 -12.63
C TYR A 124 14.08 6.64 -13.03
N ASN A 125 15.09 7.11 -13.75
CA ASN A 125 16.27 6.31 -14.06
C ASN A 125 17.07 6.05 -12.79
N MET A 126 17.08 4.78 -12.35
CA MET A 126 17.84 4.34 -11.18
C MET A 126 19.35 4.51 -11.34
N GLU A 127 19.89 4.44 -12.57
CA GLU A 127 21.34 4.62 -12.80
C GLU A 127 21.79 6.05 -12.44
N SER A 128 21.04 7.07 -12.86
CA SER A 128 21.30 8.47 -12.49
C SER A 128 21.26 8.68 -10.98
N ALA A 129 20.27 8.08 -10.29
CA ALA A 129 20.20 8.13 -8.84
C ALA A 129 21.42 7.46 -8.18
N PHE A 130 21.85 6.30 -8.68
CA PHE A 130 23.04 5.61 -8.17
C PHE A 130 24.32 6.42 -8.40
N GLU A 131 24.51 7.02 -9.57
CA GLU A 131 25.66 7.89 -9.86
C GLU A 131 25.73 9.07 -8.90
N LYS A 132 24.60 9.75 -8.66
CA LYS A 132 24.52 10.88 -7.72
C LYS A 132 24.78 10.42 -6.28
N ILE A 133 24.25 9.27 -5.85
CA ILE A 133 24.54 8.70 -4.52
C ILE A 133 26.02 8.38 -4.37
N ALA A 134 26.65 7.79 -5.39
CA ALA A 134 28.09 7.49 -5.35
C ALA A 134 28.95 8.75 -5.25
N LYS A 135 28.52 9.85 -5.91
CA LYS A 135 29.20 11.14 -5.94
C LYS A 135 29.03 11.91 -4.61
N TYR A 136 27.80 12.09 -4.17
CA TYR A 136 27.46 12.99 -3.07
C TYR A 136 27.42 12.31 -1.70
N ARG A 137 27.26 10.98 -1.66
CA ARG A 137 27.30 10.15 -0.44
C ARG A 137 26.41 10.71 0.68
N PRO A 138 25.08 10.73 0.47
CA PRO A 138 24.13 11.25 1.45
C PRO A 138 24.28 10.55 2.80
N ALA A 139 24.00 11.26 3.89
CA ALA A 139 24.14 10.73 5.24
C ALA A 139 23.24 9.51 5.46
N LEU A 140 21.96 9.66 5.15
CA LEU A 140 20.94 8.63 5.32
C LEU A 140 20.29 8.28 3.98
N ILE A 141 20.06 6.99 3.76
CA ILE A 141 19.28 6.49 2.63
C ILE A 141 18.17 5.60 3.19
N ALA A 142 16.91 6.00 3.01
CA ALA A 142 15.76 5.30 3.55
C ALA A 142 14.86 4.71 2.45
N LEU A 143 14.41 3.48 2.64
CA LEU A 143 13.54 2.75 1.71
C LEU A 143 12.28 2.26 2.44
N SER A 144 11.16 2.20 1.72
CA SER A 144 9.88 1.67 2.24
C SER A 144 9.39 0.47 1.40
N PRO A 145 10.04 -0.70 1.47
CA PRO A 145 9.69 -1.86 0.66
C PRO A 145 8.30 -2.42 1.01
N TYR A 146 7.62 -2.98 0.01
CA TYR A 146 6.44 -3.84 0.17
C TYR A 146 6.82 -5.32 0.07
N PHE A 147 5.90 -6.20 0.45
CA PHE A 147 6.10 -7.65 0.39
C PHE A 147 6.54 -8.10 -1.02
N ASP A 148 5.86 -7.60 -2.06
CA ASP A 148 6.17 -7.91 -3.45
C ASP A 148 7.44 -7.23 -4.00
N SER A 149 7.81 -6.03 -3.53
CA SER A 149 8.99 -5.32 -4.02
C SER A 149 10.28 -5.72 -3.29
N MET A 150 10.16 -6.35 -2.12
CA MET A 150 11.26 -6.65 -1.21
C MET A 150 12.48 -7.27 -1.91
N ARG A 151 12.26 -8.25 -2.81
CA ARG A 151 13.36 -8.90 -3.54
C ARG A 151 14.14 -7.94 -4.41
N GLN A 152 13.46 -7.00 -5.06
CA GLN A 152 14.08 -6.02 -5.94
C GLN A 152 14.71 -4.88 -5.12
N ASP A 153 14.03 -4.41 -4.09
CA ASP A 153 14.56 -3.42 -3.14
C ASP A 153 15.86 -3.92 -2.47
N LEU A 154 15.94 -5.20 -2.09
CA LEU A 154 17.18 -5.78 -1.54
C LEU A 154 18.34 -5.74 -2.54
N LYS A 155 18.09 -5.90 -3.85
CA LYS A 155 19.14 -5.72 -4.86
C LYS A 155 19.59 -4.28 -4.96
N ASN A 156 18.64 -3.34 -4.91
CA ASN A 156 18.93 -1.90 -4.91
C ASN A 156 19.76 -1.54 -3.67
N ILE A 157 19.39 -2.03 -2.49
CA ILE A 157 20.13 -1.87 -1.24
C ILE A 157 21.55 -2.45 -1.34
N ALA A 158 21.71 -3.65 -1.91
CA ALA A 158 23.03 -4.26 -2.12
C ALA A 158 23.92 -3.41 -3.04
N HIS A 159 23.33 -2.83 -4.09
CA HIS A 159 24.05 -1.93 -4.99
C HIS A 159 24.44 -0.62 -4.29
N ILE A 160 23.49 0.00 -3.57
CA ILE A 160 23.70 1.23 -2.79
C ILE A 160 24.84 1.02 -1.78
N ARG A 161 24.84 -0.10 -1.04
CA ARG A 161 25.90 -0.41 -0.07
C ARG A 161 27.29 -0.49 -0.72
N LYS A 162 27.38 -0.97 -1.96
CA LYS A 162 28.65 -1.07 -2.69
C LYS A 162 29.19 0.30 -3.10
N ILE A 163 28.31 1.21 -3.51
CA ILE A 163 28.70 2.53 -4.06
C ILE A 163 28.79 3.62 -2.98
N SER A 164 28.05 3.47 -1.88
CA SER A 164 28.08 4.37 -0.71
C SER A 164 28.19 3.57 0.59
N PRO A 165 29.40 3.05 0.91
CA PRO A 165 29.59 2.17 2.06
C PRO A 165 29.36 2.84 3.41
N ASP A 166 29.59 4.16 3.50
CA ASP A 166 29.47 4.95 4.72
C ASP A 166 28.08 5.58 4.94
N SER A 167 27.19 5.54 3.95
CA SER A 167 25.79 5.95 4.16
C SER A 167 25.09 4.97 5.11
N VAL A 168 24.26 5.51 5.99
CA VAL A 168 23.37 4.72 6.85
C VAL A 168 22.14 4.34 6.04
N ILE A 169 21.92 3.05 5.83
CA ILE A 169 20.78 2.50 5.09
C ILE A 169 19.69 2.12 6.07
N ILE A 170 18.50 2.68 5.84
CA ILE A 170 17.33 2.58 6.70
C ILE A 170 16.21 1.90 5.91
N ILE A 171 15.47 1.00 6.55
CA ILE A 171 14.18 0.53 6.01
C ILE A 171 13.04 0.85 6.97
N GLY A 172 11.89 1.19 6.40
CA GLY A 172 10.66 1.50 7.14
C GLY A 172 9.41 1.04 6.41
N GLY A 173 8.25 1.52 6.83
CA GLY A 173 6.96 1.16 6.24
C GLY A 173 6.33 -0.10 6.86
N PHE A 174 5.24 -0.58 6.25
CA PHE A 174 4.41 -1.67 6.76
C PHE A 174 5.20 -2.95 6.99
N GLU A 175 5.93 -3.42 5.97
CA GLU A 175 6.67 -4.68 6.04
C GLU A 175 7.79 -4.65 7.07
N ALA A 176 8.62 -3.60 7.06
CA ALA A 176 9.71 -3.47 8.01
C ALA A 176 9.20 -3.36 9.47
N SER A 177 8.01 -2.78 9.65
CA SER A 177 7.37 -2.63 10.97
C SER A 177 6.79 -3.93 11.53
N LEU A 178 6.18 -4.74 10.66
CA LEU A 178 5.46 -5.96 11.01
C LEU A 178 6.34 -7.22 10.94
N ASN A 179 7.41 -7.20 10.14
CA ASN A 179 8.34 -8.31 9.97
C ASN A 179 9.81 -7.91 10.14
N PRO A 180 10.24 -7.61 11.37
CA PRO A 180 11.64 -7.29 11.61
C PRO A 180 12.57 -8.49 11.34
N GLN A 181 12.08 -9.72 11.12
CA GLN A 181 12.96 -10.85 10.81
C GLN A 181 13.58 -10.76 9.40
N TRP A 182 12.93 -10.06 8.47
CA TRP A 182 13.50 -9.78 7.14
C TRP A 182 14.67 -8.81 7.21
N THR A 183 14.79 -8.07 8.30
CA THR A 183 15.89 -7.14 8.53
C THR A 183 17.18 -7.89 8.89
N GLN A 184 17.08 -9.17 9.26
CA GLN A 184 18.21 -10.08 9.44
C GLN A 184 18.85 -10.49 8.10
N MET A 185 18.23 -10.13 6.97
CA MET A 185 18.72 -10.46 5.63
C MET A 185 19.88 -9.55 5.22
N GLY A 186 21.06 -9.95 5.70
CA GLY A 186 22.32 -9.46 5.21
C GLY A 186 22.72 -8.13 5.82
N LYS A 187 24.02 -8.00 6.07
CA LYS A 187 24.79 -6.85 6.59
C LYS A 187 24.64 -5.53 5.81
N LEU A 188 23.55 -5.37 5.06
CA LEU A 188 23.30 -4.29 4.11
C LEU A 188 22.44 -3.18 4.72
N ILE A 189 21.55 -3.52 5.65
CA ILE A 189 20.66 -2.58 6.34
C ILE A 189 21.25 -2.27 7.72
N ASP A 190 21.21 -1.01 8.13
CA ASP A 190 21.76 -0.57 9.42
C ASP A 190 20.67 -0.28 10.45
N ILE A 191 19.54 0.29 10.02
CA ILE A 191 18.44 0.70 10.90
C ILE A 191 17.10 0.28 10.30
N VAL A 192 16.21 -0.21 11.16
CA VAL A 192 14.80 -0.39 10.86
C VAL A 192 13.99 0.60 11.68
N ILE A 193 13.19 1.40 11.00
CA ILE A 193 12.20 2.25 11.64
C ILE A 193 10.89 1.47 11.67
N ARG A 194 10.46 1.10 12.88
CA ARG A 194 9.13 0.54 13.11
C ARG A 194 8.18 1.69 13.39
N GLY A 195 7.01 1.70 12.76
CA GLY A 195 6.01 2.75 12.90
C GLY A 195 6.23 3.94 11.97
N GLU A 196 5.97 5.14 12.49
CA GLU A 196 6.00 6.38 11.70
C GLU A 196 7.42 6.96 11.63
N GLY A 197 7.81 7.46 10.45
CA GLY A 197 9.20 7.77 10.13
C GLY A 197 9.60 9.24 10.30
N GLU A 198 8.64 10.15 10.38
CA GLU A 198 8.84 11.60 10.30
C GLU A 198 9.79 12.12 11.37
N TYR A 199 9.40 12.04 12.66
CA TYR A 199 10.24 12.50 13.76
C TYR A 199 11.48 11.62 13.95
N THR A 200 11.37 10.33 13.64
CA THR A 200 12.47 9.38 13.79
C THR A 200 13.63 9.70 12.85
N LEU A 201 13.34 9.94 11.57
CA LEU A 201 14.33 10.35 10.58
C LEU A 201 14.90 11.74 10.91
N GLN A 202 14.07 12.70 11.32
CA GLN A 202 14.54 14.02 11.74
C GLN A 202 15.56 13.92 12.89
N TYR A 203 15.29 13.07 13.86
CA TYR A 203 16.22 12.86 14.97
C TYR A 203 17.50 12.19 14.53
N LEU A 204 17.43 11.15 13.69
CA LEU A 204 18.62 10.47 13.17
C LEU A 204 19.54 11.45 12.45
N LEU A 205 18.98 12.34 11.62
CA LEU A 205 19.73 13.42 10.97
C LEU A 205 20.37 14.38 11.98
N LYS A 206 19.60 14.89 12.95
CA LYS A 206 20.14 15.76 14.00
C LYS A 206 21.26 15.10 14.81
N GLN A 207 21.17 13.79 15.05
CA GLN A 207 22.25 13.05 15.71
C GLN A 207 23.47 12.88 14.80
N TYR A 208 23.24 12.64 13.51
CA TYR A 208 24.30 12.54 12.51
C TYR A 208 25.07 13.86 12.40
N ASP A 209 24.38 15.00 12.33
CA ASP A 209 24.99 16.33 12.27
C ASP A 209 25.82 16.64 13.50
N LYS A 210 25.29 16.35 14.70
CA LYS A 210 26.06 16.48 15.95
C LYS A 210 27.30 15.61 15.91
N PHE A 211 27.17 14.35 15.51
CA PHE A 211 28.29 13.43 15.45
C PHE A 211 29.36 13.92 14.44
N LYS A 212 28.94 14.45 13.29
CA LYS A 212 29.79 15.06 12.26
C LYS A 212 30.52 16.29 12.78
N GLU A 213 29.84 17.16 13.55
CA GLU A 213 30.45 18.35 14.16
C GLU A 213 31.60 17.99 15.10
N TYR A 214 31.46 16.93 15.91
CA TYR A 214 32.49 16.51 16.86
C TYR A 214 33.61 15.66 16.24
N ASN A 215 33.31 14.84 15.22
CA ASN A 215 34.22 13.79 14.74
C ASN A 215 34.68 13.98 13.28
N GLY A 216 34.17 14.97 12.54
CA GLY A 216 34.46 15.16 11.13
C GLY A 216 33.61 14.25 10.25
N HIS A 217 34.19 13.62 9.22
CA HIS A 217 33.44 12.76 8.29
C HIS A 217 32.99 11.46 9.00
N PRO A 218 31.69 11.26 9.26
CA PRO A 218 31.23 10.12 10.04
C PRO A 218 31.45 8.83 9.27
N LYS A 219 32.16 7.87 9.87
CA LYS A 219 32.03 6.48 9.43
C LYS A 219 30.74 5.92 10.00
N LYS A 220 30.01 5.18 9.15
CA LYS A 220 28.76 4.53 9.52
C LYS A 220 28.83 3.75 10.83
N ASP A 221 29.83 2.88 10.98
CA ASP A 221 29.94 2.01 12.15
C ASP A 221 30.21 2.80 13.45
N GLU A 222 30.95 3.92 13.35
CA GLU A 222 31.22 4.81 14.48
C GLU A 222 29.95 5.58 14.87
N PHE A 223 29.18 6.06 13.88
CA PHE A 223 27.90 6.71 14.11
C PHE A 223 26.87 5.75 14.73
N LEU A 224 26.78 4.52 14.24
CA LEU A 224 25.89 3.49 14.81
C LEU A 224 26.28 3.17 16.26
N ALA A 225 27.58 3.09 16.57
CA ALA A 225 28.06 2.92 17.93
C ALA A 225 27.67 4.11 18.83
N TYR A 226 27.84 5.34 18.35
CA TYR A 226 27.37 6.55 19.04
C TYR A 226 25.86 6.51 19.29
N LEU A 227 25.05 6.21 18.27
CA LEU A 227 23.59 6.10 18.40
C LEU A 227 23.20 5.06 19.46
N ARG A 228 23.87 3.90 19.52
CA ARG A 228 23.61 2.90 20.58
C ARG A 228 23.81 3.48 21.98
N THR A 229 24.87 4.28 22.19
CA THR A 229 25.11 4.92 23.50
C THR A 229 24.05 5.97 23.84
N MET A 230 23.50 6.65 22.84
CA MET A 230 22.51 7.71 23.00
C MET A 230 21.09 7.18 23.23
N VAL A 231 20.69 6.16 22.47
CA VAL A 231 19.35 5.57 22.50
C VAL A 231 19.25 4.57 23.66
N GLY A 232 20.32 3.83 23.96
CA GLY A 232 20.32 2.74 24.94
C GLY A 232 19.42 1.57 24.53
N GLU A 233 19.28 0.57 25.39
CA GLU A 233 18.23 -0.46 25.26
C GLU A 233 16.91 0.07 25.84
N ASP A 234 15.76 -0.19 25.20
CA ASP A 234 14.45 0.23 25.72
C ASP A 234 14.18 -0.42 27.10
N LYS A 235 14.29 0.38 28.16
CA LYS A 235 14.06 -0.05 29.54
C LYS A 235 12.65 -0.63 29.75
N ARG A 236 11.66 -0.27 28.91
CA ARG A 236 10.29 -0.81 28.95
C ARG A 236 10.25 -2.22 28.38
N ILE A 237 10.88 -2.48 27.24
CA ILE A 237 10.97 -3.81 26.63
C ILE A 237 11.84 -4.74 27.47
N LEU A 238 12.92 -4.26 28.10
CA LEU A 238 13.65 -5.04 29.11
C LEU A 238 12.77 -5.42 30.29
N ALA A 239 11.96 -4.49 30.82
CA ALA A 239 11.05 -4.77 31.93
C ALA A 239 9.90 -5.71 31.52
N GLU A 240 9.41 -5.61 30.29
CA GLU A 240 8.32 -6.42 29.75
C GLU A 240 8.82 -7.81 29.31
N ASN A 241 10.00 -7.91 28.70
CA ASN A 241 10.68 -9.18 28.43
C ASN A 241 11.19 -9.83 29.72
N LYS A 242 11.61 -9.08 30.73
CA LYS A 242 11.89 -9.60 32.06
C LYS A 242 10.62 -10.12 32.71
N LYS A 243 9.51 -9.38 32.67
CA LYS A 243 8.19 -9.86 33.11
C LYS A 243 7.70 -11.07 32.32
N ARG A 244 7.92 -11.12 31.01
CA ARG A 244 7.52 -12.23 30.13
C ARG A 244 8.37 -13.46 30.38
N ARG A 245 9.69 -13.29 30.58
CA ARG A 245 10.62 -14.35 31.01
C ARG A 245 10.27 -14.83 32.41
N GLU A 246 9.95 -13.93 33.34
CA GLU A 246 9.47 -14.27 34.68
C GLU A 246 8.11 -14.98 34.64
N GLN A 247 7.18 -14.55 33.79
CA GLN A 247 5.88 -15.21 33.57
C GLN A 247 6.05 -16.58 32.96
N ILE A 248 6.89 -16.76 31.93
CA ILE A 248 7.21 -18.06 31.34
C ILE A 248 7.89 -18.95 32.37
N LYS A 249 8.77 -18.40 33.22
CA LYS A 249 9.42 -19.13 34.32
C LYS A 249 8.41 -19.52 35.39
N LEU A 250 7.45 -18.64 35.72
CA LEU A 250 6.35 -18.88 36.67
C LEU A 250 5.35 -19.89 36.10
N GLU A 251 5.10 -19.88 34.79
CA GLU A 251 4.20 -20.77 34.09
C GLU A 251 4.82 -22.16 33.95
N ASN A 252 6.13 -22.24 33.72
CA ASN A 252 6.89 -23.48 33.78
C ASN A 252 6.98 -24.02 35.22
N GLN A 253 7.12 -23.15 36.23
CA GLN A 253 7.03 -23.52 37.65
C GLN A 253 5.62 -23.95 38.05
N ARG A 254 4.57 -23.31 37.53
CA ARG A 254 3.16 -23.70 37.72
C ARG A 254 2.87 -25.03 37.05
N LYS A 255 3.39 -25.29 35.85
CA LYS A 255 3.30 -26.62 35.19
C LYS A 255 4.02 -27.70 36.01
N ALA A 256 5.17 -27.36 36.62
CA ALA A 256 5.87 -28.24 37.55
C ALA A 256 5.13 -28.42 38.90
N LEU A 257 4.44 -27.40 39.40
CA LEU A 257 3.64 -27.46 40.64
C LEU A 257 2.28 -28.16 40.44
N VAL A 258 1.69 -28.09 39.24
CA VAL A 258 0.50 -28.87 38.85
C VAL A 258 0.82 -30.36 38.77
N GLN A 259 2.07 -30.74 38.47
CA GLN A 259 2.55 -32.11 38.65
C GLN A 259 2.70 -32.52 40.13
N ILE A 260 2.67 -31.59 41.09
CA ILE A 260 2.91 -31.84 42.52
C ILE A 260 1.70 -31.46 43.41
N GLY A 261 0.57 -31.02 42.82
CA GLY A 261 -0.74 -31.02 43.47
C GLY A 261 -1.00 -29.99 44.58
N GLY A 262 -0.95 -28.68 44.28
CA GLY A 262 -1.40 -27.63 45.22
C GLY A 262 -2.11 -26.45 44.56
N GLN A 263 -3.29 -26.07 45.07
CA GLN A 263 -4.12 -24.91 44.67
C GLN A 263 -3.74 -23.65 45.47
N ASP A 264 -3.86 -22.45 44.87
CA ASP A 264 -4.02 -21.21 45.63
C ASP A 264 -4.84 -20.13 44.90
N ASN A 265 -5.63 -19.39 45.69
CA ASN A 265 -6.62 -18.36 45.34
C ASN A 265 -6.14 -16.96 45.81
N SER A 266 -6.42 -15.93 45.00
CA SER A 266 -6.85 -14.56 45.35
C SER A 266 -6.13 -13.41 44.59
N GLU A 267 -6.93 -12.53 43.98
CA GLU A 267 -6.57 -11.32 43.23
C GLU A 267 -6.85 -10.05 44.06
N VAL A 268 -6.05 -8.99 43.88
CA VAL A 268 -6.42 -7.60 44.26
C VAL A 268 -5.93 -6.61 43.17
N SER A 269 -6.79 -5.64 42.82
CA SER A 269 -6.63 -4.63 41.76
C SER A 269 -6.48 -3.20 42.32
N PRO A 270 -5.66 -2.30 41.72
CA PRO A 270 -5.55 -0.90 42.12
C PRO A 270 -6.22 0.05 41.10
N LYS A 271 -7.37 0.62 41.48
CA LYS A 271 -7.97 1.82 40.87
C LYS A 271 -8.09 2.88 41.97
N ASN A 272 -7.38 4.01 41.84
CA ASN A 272 -7.76 5.37 42.30
C ASN A 272 -6.55 6.34 42.31
N LEU A 273 -6.04 6.70 41.11
CA LEU A 273 -4.99 7.72 40.96
C LEU A 273 -5.27 8.76 39.85
N LYS A 274 -6.43 8.70 39.18
CA LYS A 274 -6.73 9.53 37.98
C LYS A 274 -7.52 10.81 38.25
N ASN A 275 -7.86 11.12 39.50
CA ASN A 275 -8.77 12.22 39.84
C ASN A 275 -8.13 13.32 40.68
N ASP A 276 -6.81 13.41 40.74
CA ASP A 276 -6.10 14.46 41.47
C ASP A 276 -5.95 15.74 40.59
N PRO A 277 -6.45 16.91 41.02
CA PRO A 277 -6.29 18.17 40.31
C PRO A 277 -4.83 18.67 40.19
N GLU A 278 -3.95 18.37 41.16
CA GLU A 278 -2.52 18.71 41.08
C GLU A 278 -1.79 17.83 40.05
N TYR A 279 -2.23 16.58 39.86
CA TYR A 279 -1.74 15.70 38.79
C TYR A 279 -2.16 16.19 37.39
N LYS A 280 -3.33 16.84 37.26
CA LYS A 280 -3.77 17.46 35.99
C LYS A 280 -2.99 18.73 35.66
N ALA A 281 -2.77 19.60 36.64
CA ALA A 281 -1.95 20.80 36.46
C ALA A 281 -0.49 20.45 36.11
N HIS A 282 0.06 19.40 36.74
CA HIS A 282 1.41 18.89 36.43
C HIS A 282 1.53 18.23 35.04
N MET A 283 0.41 17.79 34.43
CA MET A 283 0.40 17.29 33.05
C MET A 283 0.29 18.43 32.03
N GLU A 284 -0.47 19.49 32.33
CA GLU A 284 -0.67 20.64 31.42
C GLU A 284 0.56 21.58 31.38
N GLU A 285 1.37 21.65 32.45
CA GLU A 285 2.65 22.37 32.47
C GLU A 285 3.84 21.53 31.90
N GLN A 286 3.62 20.24 31.59
CA GLN A 286 4.62 19.36 30.94
C GLN A 286 4.41 19.16 29.43
N ASP A 287 3.40 19.81 28.84
CA ASP A 287 3.11 19.76 27.41
C ASP A 287 4.00 20.68 26.54
N GLU A 288 4.95 21.42 27.14
CA GLU A 288 6.12 21.93 26.42
C GLU A 288 7.15 20.80 26.18
N LEU A 289 6.84 19.95 25.19
CA LEU A 289 7.81 19.23 24.34
C LEU A 289 9.07 18.69 25.03
N VAL A 290 8.93 17.95 26.13
CA VAL A 290 9.96 16.98 26.55
C VAL A 290 9.82 15.72 25.68
N TYR A 291 10.17 15.85 24.40
CA TYR A 291 10.44 14.72 23.52
C TYR A 291 11.56 13.86 24.14
N LYS A 292 11.21 12.69 24.69
CA LYS A 292 12.22 11.67 25.03
C LYS A 292 12.87 11.17 23.72
N PRO A 293 14.16 10.83 23.71
CA PRO A 293 14.89 10.49 22.49
C PRO A 293 14.38 9.17 21.87
N VAL A 294 13.43 9.36 20.95
CA VAL A 294 13.02 8.59 19.75
C VAL A 294 12.74 7.10 19.89
N ASP A 295 11.44 6.83 19.83
CA ASP A 295 10.76 5.55 19.84
C ASP A 295 10.61 5.01 18.40
N GLY A 296 10.93 3.74 18.15
CA GLY A 296 10.80 3.07 16.83
C GLY A 296 12.11 2.74 16.10
N ILE A 297 13.27 3.17 16.61
CA ILE A 297 14.59 2.85 16.03
C ILE A 297 15.01 1.43 16.41
N ASN A 298 15.39 0.64 15.41
CA ASN A 298 15.94 -0.70 15.60
C ASN A 298 17.28 -0.82 14.87
N ILE A 299 18.39 -0.89 15.63
CA ILE A 299 19.75 -0.97 15.05
C ILE A 299 20.13 -2.42 14.81
N ILE A 300 20.62 -2.72 13.59
CA ILE A 300 20.99 -4.07 13.15
C ILE A 300 22.51 -4.24 13.23
N GLU A 301 22.96 -5.36 13.79
CA GLU A 301 24.36 -5.76 13.83
C GLU A 301 24.82 -6.49 12.56
N GLN A 302 26.13 -6.64 12.43
CA GLN A 302 26.72 -7.43 11.35
C GLN A 302 26.30 -8.92 11.39
N ASP A 303 25.88 -9.46 12.53
CA ASP A 303 25.33 -10.82 12.62
C ASP A 303 23.81 -10.87 12.36
N GLY A 304 23.19 -9.73 12.03
CA GLY A 304 21.76 -9.60 11.78
C GLY A 304 20.92 -9.47 13.06
N THR A 305 21.54 -9.41 14.25
CA THR A 305 20.79 -9.22 15.49
C THR A 305 20.33 -7.78 15.67
N ILE A 306 19.13 -7.60 16.24
CA ILE A 306 18.63 -6.29 16.62
C ILE A 306 19.14 -5.98 18.02
N THR A 307 20.00 -4.96 18.14
CA THR A 307 20.63 -4.59 19.44
C THR A 307 19.89 -3.52 20.21
N VAL A 308 18.98 -2.83 19.54
CA VAL A 308 18.10 -1.81 20.13
C VAL A 308 16.71 -2.11 19.59
N GLU A 309 15.75 -2.41 20.45
CA GLU A 309 14.36 -2.59 20.06
C GLU A 309 13.54 -1.49 20.76
N HIS A 310 12.94 -0.59 19.98
CA HIS A 310 12.01 0.41 20.48
C HIS A 310 10.68 0.26 19.75
N VAL A 311 9.58 0.35 20.50
CA VAL A 311 8.25 0.58 19.94
C VAL A 311 8.15 2.03 19.48
N SER A 312 7.44 2.27 18.36
CA SER A 312 7.16 3.63 17.87
C SER A 312 6.15 4.31 18.76
N GLN A 313 6.36 5.61 19.00
CA GLN A 313 5.23 6.48 19.31
C GLN A 313 4.56 6.90 18.02
N ARG A 314 3.23 6.97 18.07
CA ARG A 314 2.43 7.51 16.99
C ARG A 314 2.56 9.03 17.02
N ILE A 315 2.64 9.64 15.84
CA ILE A 315 2.55 11.08 15.66
C ILE A 315 1.23 11.56 16.28
N PRO A 316 1.27 12.57 17.18
CA PRO A 316 0.06 13.16 17.75
C PRO A 316 -0.92 13.62 16.65
N ASP A 317 -2.21 13.49 16.90
CA ASP A 317 -3.24 13.75 15.88
C ASP A 317 -3.17 15.19 15.32
N HIS A 318 -2.86 16.19 16.17
CA HIS A 318 -2.67 17.58 15.73
C HIS A 318 -1.48 17.72 14.76
N ALA A 319 -0.34 17.12 15.10
CA ALA A 319 0.85 17.16 14.24
C ALA A 319 0.61 16.41 12.93
N TYR A 320 -0.18 15.33 12.93
CA TYR A 320 -0.54 14.63 11.71
C TYR A 320 -1.37 15.50 10.75
N GLN A 321 -2.29 16.34 11.27
CA GLN A 321 -3.03 17.30 10.43
C GLN A 321 -2.06 18.24 9.73
N ASP A 322 -1.17 18.86 10.50
CA ASP A 322 -0.24 19.87 10.00
C ASP A 322 0.70 19.26 8.97
N ILE A 323 1.29 18.09 9.28
CA ILE A 323 2.18 17.36 8.37
C ILE A 323 1.47 17.00 7.06
N SER A 324 0.23 16.50 7.16
CA SER A 324 -0.55 16.13 5.97
C SER A 324 -0.82 17.35 5.10
N MET A 325 -1.28 18.46 5.69
CA MET A 325 -1.54 19.71 4.95
C MET A 325 -0.28 20.32 4.35
N THR A 326 0.85 20.28 5.06
CA THR A 326 2.15 20.72 4.54
C THR A 326 2.52 19.98 3.26
N ALA A 327 2.28 18.66 3.20
CA ALA A 327 2.55 17.88 1.99
C ALA A 327 1.73 18.37 0.79
N PHE A 328 0.44 18.64 0.97
CA PHE A 328 -0.41 19.14 -0.11
C PHE A 328 -0.14 20.59 -0.49
N HIS A 329 0.30 21.43 0.44
CA HIS A 329 0.56 22.83 0.14
C HIS A 329 1.95 23.07 -0.48
N LYS A 330 2.99 22.39 0.02
CA LYS A 330 4.38 22.62 -0.41
C LYS A 330 4.80 21.73 -1.57
N LEU A 331 4.51 20.43 -1.49
CA LEU A 331 5.10 19.46 -2.41
C LEU A 331 4.22 19.07 -3.59
N LEU A 332 2.96 19.49 -3.60
CA LEU A 332 2.05 19.10 -4.68
C LEU A 332 2.56 19.61 -6.04
N HIS A 333 3.08 20.83 -6.11
CA HIS A 333 3.62 21.40 -7.35
C HIS A 333 4.89 20.72 -7.87
N THR A 334 5.59 19.98 -7.01
CA THR A 334 6.82 19.24 -7.35
C THR A 334 6.61 17.73 -7.37
N SER A 335 5.38 17.28 -7.17
CA SER A 335 5.07 15.86 -7.10
C SER A 335 5.19 15.19 -8.49
N PRO A 336 5.56 13.90 -8.54
CA PRO A 336 5.74 13.16 -9.80
C PRO A 336 4.43 12.84 -10.54
N ILE A 337 3.29 13.37 -10.08
CA ILE A 337 1.94 13.01 -10.58
C ILE A 337 1.76 13.27 -12.07
N TYR A 338 2.38 14.32 -12.61
CA TYR A 338 2.35 14.55 -14.06
C TYR A 338 3.09 13.47 -14.85
N LYS A 339 4.26 13.00 -14.36
CA LYS A 339 5.00 11.91 -15.01
C LYS A 339 4.23 10.59 -14.91
N TYR A 340 3.64 10.32 -13.75
CA TYR A 340 2.72 9.21 -13.53
C TYR A 340 1.51 9.25 -14.47
N TRP A 341 0.91 10.42 -14.67
CA TRP A 341 -0.16 10.64 -15.64
C TRP A 341 0.27 10.32 -17.06
N LYS A 342 1.42 10.87 -17.51
CA LYS A 342 1.94 10.65 -18.87
C LYS A 342 2.22 9.18 -19.15
N LEU A 343 2.81 8.47 -18.18
CA LEU A 343 3.02 7.02 -18.27
C LEU A 343 1.68 6.28 -18.42
N SER A 344 0.69 6.62 -17.59
CA SER A 344 -0.62 5.97 -17.67
C SER A 344 -1.33 6.19 -19.00
N ARG A 345 -1.26 7.38 -19.62
CA ARG A 345 -1.86 7.63 -20.95
C ARG A 345 -1.21 6.77 -22.05
N ASN A 346 0.11 6.60 -22.00
CA ASN A 346 0.84 5.81 -22.98
C ASN A 346 0.53 4.31 -22.89
N MET A 347 0.22 3.81 -21.69
CA MET A 347 -0.15 2.40 -21.49
C MET A 347 -1.57 2.07 -21.96
N PHE A 348 -2.47 3.05 -22.08
CA PHE A 348 -3.90 2.80 -22.29
C PHE A 348 -4.49 3.48 -23.54
N GLU A 349 -3.73 3.56 -24.64
CA GLU A 349 -4.21 4.02 -25.96
C GLU A 349 -5.02 5.33 -25.94
N GLY A 350 -4.57 6.31 -25.16
CA GLY A 350 -4.90 7.72 -25.36
C GLY A 350 -6.14 8.28 -24.66
N ASN A 351 -7.02 7.47 -24.05
CA ASN A 351 -8.21 8.01 -23.38
C ASN A 351 -8.59 7.28 -22.09
N LYS A 352 -8.07 7.76 -20.94
CA LYS A 352 -8.62 7.46 -19.61
C LYS A 352 -8.52 8.68 -18.71
N ASP A 353 -9.61 8.95 -18.00
CA ASP A 353 -9.68 10.01 -17.01
C ASP A 353 -8.58 9.84 -15.96
N THR A 354 -7.97 10.96 -15.55
CA THR A 354 -6.85 10.96 -14.62
C THR A 354 -7.34 11.10 -13.21
N PHE A 355 -6.85 10.23 -12.32
CA PHE A 355 -7.25 10.20 -10.93
C PHE A 355 -6.10 10.57 -10.00
N PHE A 356 -6.35 11.51 -9.09
CA PHE A 356 -5.50 11.75 -7.93
C PHE A 356 -5.86 10.77 -6.81
N ARG A 357 -4.89 10.33 -6.01
CA ARG A 357 -5.18 9.53 -4.80
C ARG A 357 -4.60 10.19 -3.57
N PHE A 358 -5.38 10.21 -2.49
CA PHE A 358 -4.87 10.58 -1.18
C PHE A 358 -5.61 9.83 -0.10
N VAL A 359 -4.97 9.75 1.08
CA VAL A 359 -5.55 9.14 2.27
C VAL A 359 -6.01 10.25 3.20
N SER A 360 -7.26 10.15 3.66
CA SER A 360 -7.90 11.06 4.60
C SER A 360 -8.13 10.41 5.97
N SER A 361 -7.93 9.12 6.12
CA SER A 361 -7.90 8.45 7.43
C SER A 361 -6.91 7.30 7.47
N ASP A 362 -6.30 7.14 8.63
CA ASP A 362 -5.20 6.24 8.87
C ASP A 362 -5.59 5.27 9.98
N HIS A 363 -5.32 3.98 9.75
CA HIS A 363 -5.73 2.83 10.57
C HIS A 363 -7.20 2.41 10.43
N CYS A 364 -7.45 1.10 10.56
CA CYS A 364 -8.77 0.50 10.58
C CYS A 364 -8.94 -0.30 11.88
N PRO A 365 -10.02 -0.09 12.67
CA PRO A 365 -10.16 -0.70 14.01
C PRO A 365 -10.73 -2.12 13.96
N TYR A 366 -11.17 -2.57 12.77
CA TYR A 366 -11.62 -3.94 12.53
C TYR A 366 -10.45 -4.92 12.64
N LYS A 367 -10.73 -6.22 12.81
CA LYS A 367 -9.70 -7.23 13.11
C LYS A 367 -9.71 -8.39 12.12
N CYS A 368 -9.90 -8.06 10.83
CA CYS A 368 -9.89 -9.04 9.76
C CYS A 368 -8.57 -9.82 9.78
N THR A 369 -8.62 -11.16 9.71
CA THR A 369 -7.44 -12.01 9.95
C THR A 369 -6.31 -11.81 8.96
N PHE A 370 -6.64 -11.39 7.74
CA PHE A 370 -5.73 -11.24 6.61
C PHE A 370 -5.18 -9.81 6.46
N CYS A 371 -5.67 -8.84 7.22
CA CYS A 371 -5.42 -7.42 6.96
C CYS A 371 -4.29 -6.84 7.82
N GLN A 372 -3.19 -6.41 7.20
CA GLN A 372 -2.07 -5.73 7.89
C GLN A 372 -2.43 -4.35 8.45
N SER A 373 -3.33 -3.61 7.79
CA SER A 373 -3.70 -2.25 8.20
C SER A 373 -4.34 -2.20 9.60
N SER A 374 -5.03 -3.28 9.98
CA SER A 374 -5.65 -3.41 11.30
C SER A 374 -4.67 -3.64 12.45
N ILE A 375 -3.47 -4.18 12.16
CA ILE A 375 -2.52 -4.60 13.18
C ILE A 375 -1.32 -3.67 13.28
N PHE A 376 -1.04 -2.86 12.26
CA PHE A 376 0.15 -2.02 12.16
C PHE A 376 0.43 -1.24 13.45
N PHE A 377 -0.47 -0.34 13.85
CA PHE A 377 -0.28 0.46 15.07
C PHE A 377 -0.34 -0.36 16.35
N SER A 378 -1.13 -1.43 16.40
CA SER A 378 -1.15 -2.29 17.59
C SER A 378 0.19 -2.99 17.82
N THR A 379 0.86 -3.37 16.73
CA THR A 379 2.17 -4.04 16.74
C THR A 379 3.30 -3.05 16.98
N THR A 380 3.29 -1.90 16.29
CA THR A 380 4.38 -0.93 16.38
C THR A 380 4.36 -0.13 17.68
N MET A 381 3.20 0.08 18.29
CA MET A 381 3.07 0.85 19.54
C MET A 381 3.03 -0.02 20.80
N GLY A 382 3.00 -1.35 20.67
CA GLY A 382 2.78 -2.27 21.80
C GLY A 382 1.43 -2.09 22.51
N LYS A 383 0.43 -1.48 21.85
CA LYS A 383 -0.89 -1.21 22.42
C LYS A 383 -1.92 -2.18 21.85
N LYS A 384 -2.84 -2.65 22.70
CA LYS A 384 -3.98 -3.50 22.27
C LYS A 384 -4.97 -2.80 21.33
N TYR A 385 -4.90 -1.47 21.22
CA TYR A 385 -5.81 -0.65 20.42
C TYR A 385 -5.12 0.65 19.99
N SER A 386 -5.32 1.05 18.74
CA SER A 386 -4.99 2.38 18.23
C SER A 386 -6.28 3.01 17.68
N PRO A 387 -6.63 4.25 18.03
CA PRO A 387 -7.79 4.90 17.44
C PRO A 387 -7.51 5.24 15.97
N VAL A 388 -8.54 5.19 15.13
CA VAL A 388 -8.47 5.73 13.76
C VAL A 388 -8.13 7.21 13.84
N ARG A 389 -7.20 7.64 12.99
CA ARG A 389 -6.83 9.05 12.85
C ARG A 389 -7.41 9.56 11.54
N TYR A 390 -7.94 10.77 11.57
CA TYR A 390 -8.64 11.37 10.46
C TYR A 390 -7.95 12.66 10.07
N VAL A 391 -8.00 13.03 8.80
CA VAL A 391 -7.89 14.42 8.35
C VAL A 391 -9.26 15.07 8.56
N GLU A 392 -9.27 16.28 9.13
CA GLU A 392 -10.51 17.03 9.38
C GLU A 392 -11.27 17.33 8.08
N SER A 393 -12.61 17.33 8.13
CA SER A 393 -13.46 17.51 6.95
C SER A 393 -13.11 18.78 6.16
N GLU A 394 -12.81 19.89 6.85
CA GLU A 394 -12.40 21.16 6.22
C GLU A 394 -11.06 21.04 5.47
N ASN A 395 -10.10 20.32 6.05
CA ASN A 395 -8.79 20.10 5.43
C ASN A 395 -8.89 19.22 4.19
N ILE A 396 -9.81 18.25 4.17
CA ILE A 396 -10.10 17.47 2.96
C ILE A 396 -10.56 18.38 1.82
N ILE A 397 -11.44 19.34 2.10
CA ILE A 397 -11.89 20.28 1.06
C ILE A 397 -10.74 21.13 0.54
N LYS A 398 -9.86 21.63 1.42
CA LYS A 398 -8.65 22.37 1.04
C LYS A 398 -7.73 21.53 0.14
N ILE A 399 -7.56 20.24 0.45
CA ILE A 399 -6.79 19.31 -0.39
C ILE A 399 -7.43 19.18 -1.77
N LEU A 400 -8.75 18.96 -1.84
CA LEU A 400 -9.46 18.82 -3.12
C LEU A 400 -9.38 20.10 -3.97
N GLU A 401 -9.53 21.27 -3.36
CA GLU A 401 -9.37 22.56 -4.02
C GLU A 401 -7.94 22.71 -4.55
N LYS A 402 -6.93 22.37 -3.75
CA LYS A 402 -5.52 22.49 -4.15
C LYS A 402 -5.17 21.52 -5.28
N VAL A 403 -5.64 20.28 -5.24
CA VAL A 403 -5.45 19.30 -6.32
C VAL A 403 -6.04 19.80 -7.62
N GLN A 404 -7.23 20.40 -7.58
CA GLN A 404 -7.88 20.96 -8.76
C GLN A 404 -7.11 22.19 -9.31
N GLU A 405 -6.55 23.00 -8.43
CA GLU A 405 -5.72 24.16 -8.78
C GLU A 405 -4.42 23.74 -9.47
N VAL A 406 -3.67 22.81 -8.85
CA VAL A 406 -2.35 22.37 -9.32
C VAL A 406 -2.45 21.43 -10.52
N TYR A 407 -3.48 20.59 -10.57
CA TYR A 407 -3.67 19.59 -11.62
C TYR A 407 -5.02 19.74 -12.32
N PRO A 408 -5.20 20.78 -13.15
CA PRO A 408 -6.47 21.03 -13.82
C PRO A 408 -6.90 19.92 -14.79
N PHE A 409 -5.95 19.06 -15.22
CA PHE A 409 -6.17 17.89 -16.08
C PHE A 409 -6.72 16.66 -15.33
N ILE A 410 -6.71 16.67 -13.99
CA ILE A 410 -7.29 15.59 -13.17
C ILE A 410 -8.81 15.71 -13.22
N LYS A 411 -9.47 14.58 -13.50
CA LYS A 411 -10.92 14.48 -13.65
C LYS A 411 -11.60 13.74 -12.50
N GLY A 412 -10.83 13.08 -11.64
CA GLY A 412 -11.37 12.50 -10.42
C GLY A 412 -10.35 12.30 -9.31
N THR A 413 -10.85 11.97 -8.13
CA THR A 413 -10.03 11.74 -6.95
C THR A 413 -10.50 10.49 -6.20
N TYR A 414 -9.56 9.61 -5.87
CA TYR A 414 -9.77 8.45 -5.01
C TYR A 414 -9.38 8.82 -3.58
N ILE A 415 -10.37 8.85 -2.68
CA ILE A 415 -10.13 8.94 -1.24
C ILE A 415 -9.81 7.51 -0.77
N ASP A 416 -8.53 7.21 -0.72
CA ASP A 416 -7.97 5.87 -0.56
C ASP A 416 -7.84 5.46 0.91
N ASP A 417 -8.84 5.86 1.72
CA ASP A 417 -8.98 5.40 3.09
C ASP A 417 -9.21 3.88 3.11
N GLU A 418 -8.65 3.21 4.11
CA GLU A 418 -8.93 1.79 4.40
C GLU A 418 -10.44 1.53 4.52
N ASN A 419 -11.15 2.49 5.13
CA ASN A 419 -12.61 2.58 5.12
C ASN A 419 -13.02 4.03 5.43
N PHE A 420 -13.55 4.71 4.41
CA PHE A 420 -13.94 6.12 4.47
C PHE A 420 -15.06 6.40 5.48
N VAL A 421 -15.95 5.42 5.71
CA VAL A 421 -17.17 5.59 6.51
C VAL A 421 -17.03 4.93 7.90
N ILE A 422 -15.81 4.73 8.41
CA ILE A 422 -15.61 4.25 9.80
C ILE A 422 -16.32 5.19 10.79
N ASN A 423 -16.12 6.50 10.64
CA ASN A 423 -16.83 7.51 11.40
C ASN A 423 -17.93 8.11 10.52
N LYS A 424 -19.16 7.57 10.67
CA LYS A 424 -20.33 8.02 9.90
C LYS A 424 -20.55 9.54 10.01
N LYS A 425 -20.39 10.13 11.20
CA LYS A 425 -20.58 11.57 11.41
C LYS A 425 -19.60 12.40 10.58
N ARG A 426 -18.30 12.05 10.63
CA ARG A 426 -17.26 12.71 9.81
C ARG A 426 -17.53 12.53 8.33
N ALA A 427 -17.86 11.31 7.90
CA ALA A 427 -18.15 11.04 6.49
C ALA A 427 -19.32 11.90 5.98
N MET A 428 -20.41 12.00 6.74
CA MET A 428 -21.55 12.87 6.40
C MET A 428 -21.15 14.34 6.34
N GLU A 429 -20.36 14.83 7.30
CA GLU A 429 -19.85 16.20 7.30
C GLU A 429 -18.99 16.48 6.05
N THR A 430 -18.01 15.61 5.77
CA THR A 430 -17.17 15.71 4.57
C THR A 430 -18.01 15.72 3.29
N LEU A 431 -18.99 14.80 3.17
CA LEU A 431 -19.86 14.73 1.98
C LEU A 431 -20.69 16.00 1.81
N ASN A 432 -21.27 16.53 2.88
CA ASN A 432 -22.02 17.78 2.83
C ASN A 432 -21.13 18.96 2.42
N MET A 433 -19.90 19.05 2.94
CA MET A 433 -18.95 20.09 2.55
C MET A 433 -18.52 19.97 1.08
N ILE A 434 -18.37 18.75 0.54
CA ILE A 434 -18.12 18.53 -0.90
C ILE A 434 -19.32 19.02 -1.73
N ILE A 435 -20.55 18.70 -1.31
CA ILE A 435 -21.77 19.17 -1.99
C ILE A 435 -21.81 20.69 -2.01
N GLU A 436 -21.62 21.34 -0.86
CA GLU A 436 -21.61 22.81 -0.74
C GLU A 436 -20.51 23.45 -1.59
N ALA A 437 -19.30 22.87 -1.59
CA ALA A 437 -18.19 23.34 -2.40
C ALA A 437 -18.47 23.22 -3.91
N ARG A 438 -19.22 22.20 -4.34
CA ARG A 438 -19.67 22.04 -5.74
C ARG A 438 -20.78 23.02 -6.11
N GLU A 439 -21.72 23.26 -5.20
CA GLU A 439 -22.82 24.21 -5.40
C GLU A 439 -22.34 25.65 -5.48
N SER A 440 -21.36 26.01 -4.63
CA SER A 440 -20.72 27.34 -4.63
C SER A 440 -19.69 27.53 -5.76
N GLY A 441 -19.32 26.47 -6.49
CA GLY A 441 -18.36 26.52 -7.60
C GLY A 441 -16.89 26.44 -7.19
N ARG A 442 -16.58 26.22 -5.90
CA ARG A 442 -15.21 25.97 -5.42
C ARG A 442 -14.64 24.65 -5.97
N LEU A 443 -15.48 23.62 -6.08
CA LEU A 443 -15.14 22.35 -6.72
C LEU A 443 -15.92 22.17 -8.04
N LYS A 444 -15.22 21.71 -9.08
CA LYS A 444 -15.80 21.42 -10.40
C LYS A 444 -16.92 20.39 -10.31
N LYS A 445 -18.02 20.61 -11.03
CA LYS A 445 -19.17 19.69 -11.06
C LYS A 445 -18.86 18.40 -11.81
N GLU A 446 -17.85 18.41 -12.66
CA GLU A 446 -17.42 17.26 -13.45
C GLU A 446 -16.47 16.35 -12.63
N MET A 447 -15.90 16.86 -11.53
CA MET A 447 -14.98 16.11 -10.68
C MET A 447 -15.67 14.88 -10.11
N MET A 448 -15.03 13.72 -10.34
CA MET A 448 -15.51 12.41 -9.90
C MET A 448 -14.82 11.97 -8.62
N TYR A 449 -15.55 11.35 -7.71
CA TYR A 449 -14.98 10.82 -6.47
C TYR A 449 -15.18 9.31 -6.34
N PHE A 450 -14.26 8.68 -5.62
CA PHE A 450 -14.25 7.26 -5.35
C PHE A 450 -13.78 7.02 -3.92
N CYS A 451 -14.33 6.01 -3.26
CA CYS A 451 -13.90 5.60 -1.93
C CYS A 451 -14.06 4.10 -1.72
N ARG A 452 -13.49 3.62 -0.61
CA ARG A 452 -13.70 2.29 -0.07
C ARG A 452 -14.46 2.35 1.24
N THR A 453 -15.32 1.37 1.47
CA THR A 453 -15.99 1.22 2.76
C THR A 453 -16.30 -0.25 3.05
N ARG A 454 -16.57 -0.54 4.32
CA ARG A 454 -17.07 -1.85 4.74
C ARG A 454 -18.58 -1.89 4.54
N THR A 455 -19.13 -3.06 4.22
CA THR A 455 -20.55 -3.22 3.88
C THR A 455 -21.53 -2.89 5.01
N ASP A 456 -21.12 -2.99 6.28
CA ASP A 456 -21.94 -2.57 7.43
C ASP A 456 -21.76 -1.09 7.83
N ASN A 457 -20.86 -0.37 7.15
CA ASN A 457 -20.64 1.06 7.36
C ASN A 457 -21.41 1.93 6.36
N ILE A 458 -22.03 1.33 5.35
CA ILE A 458 -22.89 2.00 4.37
C ILE A 458 -24.35 1.67 4.65
N ASP A 459 -25.20 2.66 4.43
CA ASP A 459 -26.65 2.60 4.51
C ASP A 459 -27.26 3.52 3.42
N PRO A 460 -28.59 3.52 3.21
CA PRO A 460 -29.23 4.36 2.18
C PRO A 460 -28.93 5.86 2.29
N GLU A 461 -28.74 6.37 3.52
CA GLU A 461 -28.46 7.77 3.77
C GLU A 461 -27.05 8.15 3.26
N ILE A 462 -26.04 7.35 3.63
CA ILE A 462 -24.66 7.54 3.15
C ILE A 462 -24.57 7.35 1.65
N ALA A 463 -25.22 6.32 1.09
CA ALA A 463 -25.23 6.09 -0.36
C ALA A 463 -25.84 7.29 -1.11
N SER A 464 -26.94 7.85 -0.60
CA SER A 464 -27.55 9.06 -1.16
C SER A 464 -26.60 10.28 -1.11
N LEU A 465 -25.90 10.48 0.00
CA LEU A 465 -24.94 11.59 0.15
C LEU A 465 -23.73 11.42 -0.76
N LEU A 466 -23.19 10.20 -0.90
CA LEU A 466 -22.10 9.89 -1.82
C LEU A 466 -22.50 10.25 -3.26
N LYS A 467 -23.70 9.85 -3.70
CA LYS A 467 -24.21 10.20 -5.03
C LYS A 467 -24.29 11.71 -5.25
N LYS A 468 -24.84 12.45 -4.27
CA LYS A 468 -24.98 13.92 -4.34
C LYS A 468 -23.62 14.64 -4.36
N ALA A 469 -22.65 14.16 -3.58
CA ALA A 469 -21.28 14.67 -3.58
C ALA A 469 -20.51 14.38 -4.89
N GLY A 470 -21.08 13.54 -5.75
CA GLY A 470 -20.56 13.19 -7.07
C GLY A 470 -19.58 12.02 -7.07
N PHE A 471 -19.67 11.15 -6.05
CA PHE A 471 -19.05 9.84 -6.12
C PHE A 471 -19.65 9.04 -7.27
N LYS A 472 -18.81 8.25 -7.94
CA LYS A 472 -19.23 7.42 -9.09
C LYS A 472 -19.27 5.95 -8.75
N CYS A 473 -18.32 5.48 -7.96
CA CYS A 473 -18.23 4.09 -7.54
C CYS A 473 -17.80 4.01 -6.07
N VAL A 474 -18.40 3.05 -5.36
CA VAL A 474 -18.03 2.69 -3.99
C VAL A 474 -17.46 1.27 -4.04
N SER A 475 -16.22 1.13 -3.59
CA SER A 475 -15.60 -0.18 -3.46
C SER A 475 -15.90 -0.76 -2.08
N VAL A 476 -16.38 -2.00 -2.03
CA VAL A 476 -16.71 -2.71 -0.79
C VAL A 476 -15.94 -4.02 -0.67
N GLY A 477 -15.50 -4.31 0.55
CA GLY A 477 -14.95 -5.62 0.92
C GLY A 477 -16.08 -6.56 1.32
N SER A 478 -16.69 -7.25 0.36
CA SER A 478 -17.68 -8.31 0.64
C SER A 478 -16.97 -9.58 1.12
N GLU A 479 -15.83 -9.88 0.49
CA GLU A 479 -14.94 -11.04 0.65
C GLU A 479 -15.59 -12.39 0.36
N SER A 480 -16.76 -12.66 0.94
CA SER A 480 -17.50 -13.90 0.74
C SER A 480 -19.00 -13.69 1.00
N TYR A 481 -19.81 -14.62 0.49
CA TYR A 481 -21.22 -14.77 0.86
C TYR A 481 -21.49 -16.03 1.70
N SER A 482 -20.44 -16.69 2.19
CA SER A 482 -20.56 -17.79 3.17
C SER A 482 -20.29 -17.32 4.59
N LYS A 483 -21.18 -17.66 5.52
CA LYS A 483 -21.05 -17.27 6.94
C LYS A 483 -19.79 -17.83 7.58
N ILE A 484 -19.43 -19.08 7.25
CA ILE A 484 -18.26 -19.76 7.82
C ILE A 484 -16.97 -19.04 7.38
N GLU A 485 -16.89 -18.62 6.12
CA GLU A 485 -15.75 -17.87 5.60
C GLU A 485 -15.62 -16.50 6.28
N LEU A 486 -16.72 -15.73 6.33
CA LEU A 486 -16.75 -14.41 6.97
C LEU A 486 -16.39 -14.45 8.45
N ASP A 487 -16.83 -15.51 9.16
CA ASP A 487 -16.48 -15.73 10.56
C ASP A 487 -15.01 -16.11 10.73
N SER A 488 -14.49 -16.98 9.85
CA SER A 488 -13.07 -17.38 9.89
C SER A 488 -12.15 -16.18 9.70
N MET A 489 -12.54 -15.26 8.81
CA MET A 489 -11.82 -14.01 8.56
C MET A 489 -12.05 -12.94 9.63
N LYS A 490 -12.85 -13.22 10.67
CA LYS A 490 -13.29 -12.25 11.70
C LYS A 490 -13.90 -10.98 11.11
N LYS A 491 -14.50 -11.09 9.92
CA LYS A 491 -15.22 -10.00 9.29
C LYS A 491 -16.49 -9.70 10.09
N ASN A 492 -17.05 -10.68 10.80
CA ASN A 492 -18.20 -10.52 11.70
C ASN A 492 -19.38 -9.81 11.01
N ILE A 493 -19.65 -10.18 9.76
CA ILE A 493 -20.75 -9.67 8.95
C ILE A 493 -21.59 -10.85 8.49
N ALA A 494 -22.92 -10.66 8.49
CA ALA A 494 -23.84 -11.62 7.91
C ALA A 494 -23.82 -11.51 6.37
N PRO A 495 -23.86 -12.62 5.61
CA PRO A 495 -23.94 -12.57 4.15
C PRO A 495 -25.07 -11.67 3.63
N GLY A 496 -26.24 -11.66 4.30
CA GLY A 496 -27.36 -10.78 3.95
C GLY A 496 -27.00 -9.29 4.01
N ARG A 497 -26.16 -8.86 4.96
CA ARG A 497 -25.71 -7.48 5.06
C ARG A 497 -24.79 -7.07 3.92
N ASN A 498 -23.96 -7.99 3.40
CA ASN A 498 -23.19 -7.72 2.17
C ASN A 498 -24.15 -7.46 1.00
N LEU A 499 -25.20 -8.28 0.84
CA LEU A 499 -26.18 -8.12 -0.24
C LEU A 499 -26.96 -6.81 -0.14
N GLU A 500 -27.48 -6.51 1.05
CA GLU A 500 -28.19 -5.26 1.31
C GLU A 500 -27.32 -4.04 0.98
N ALA A 501 -26.04 -4.04 1.39
CA ALA A 501 -25.12 -2.94 1.10
C ALA A 501 -24.92 -2.71 -0.40
N VAL A 502 -24.79 -3.80 -1.17
CA VAL A 502 -24.67 -3.72 -2.63
C VAL A 502 -25.94 -3.12 -3.24
N HIS A 503 -27.13 -3.57 -2.81
CA HIS A 503 -28.40 -3.01 -3.29
C HIS A 503 -28.55 -1.53 -2.92
N GLU A 504 -28.21 -1.13 -1.70
CA GLU A 504 -28.29 0.26 -1.27
C GLU A 504 -27.38 1.20 -2.10
N ILE A 505 -26.21 0.71 -2.53
CA ILE A 505 -25.31 1.44 -3.44
C ILE A 505 -25.96 1.59 -4.82
N LEU A 506 -26.45 0.48 -5.38
CA LEU A 506 -27.04 0.46 -6.72
C LEU A 506 -28.34 1.29 -6.79
N ASP A 507 -29.21 1.18 -5.78
CA ASP A 507 -30.47 1.94 -5.67
C ASP A 507 -30.22 3.45 -5.56
N ALA A 508 -29.09 3.87 -4.98
CA ALA A 508 -28.66 5.27 -4.98
C ALA A 508 -28.11 5.75 -6.34
N GLY A 509 -28.02 4.86 -7.33
CA GLY A 509 -27.47 5.11 -8.66
C GLY A 509 -25.94 5.23 -8.68
N LEU A 510 -25.25 4.58 -7.75
CA LEU A 510 -23.79 4.45 -7.72
C LEU A 510 -23.37 3.11 -8.33
N ALA A 511 -22.19 3.06 -8.95
CA ALA A 511 -21.57 1.78 -9.26
C ALA A 511 -21.01 1.13 -7.98
N CYS A 512 -20.99 -0.21 -7.95
CA CYS A 512 -20.43 -0.97 -6.84
C CYS A 512 -19.21 -1.77 -7.34
N ALA A 513 -18.08 -1.64 -6.63
CA ALA A 513 -16.92 -2.49 -6.86
C ALA A 513 -16.76 -3.46 -5.69
N GLU A 514 -17.00 -4.75 -5.91
CA GLU A 514 -16.86 -5.78 -4.89
C GLU A 514 -15.48 -6.44 -4.94
N ASN A 515 -14.92 -6.69 -3.76
CA ASN A 515 -13.70 -7.49 -3.60
C ASN A 515 -14.06 -8.82 -2.92
N TYR A 516 -13.54 -9.91 -3.47
CA TYR A 516 -13.79 -11.28 -3.03
C TYR A 516 -12.49 -12.01 -2.68
N ILE A 517 -12.56 -12.95 -1.75
CA ILE A 517 -11.53 -13.95 -1.46
C ILE A 517 -12.17 -15.32 -1.69
N LEU A 518 -11.72 -16.02 -2.74
CA LEU A 518 -12.36 -17.28 -3.16
C LEU A 518 -11.98 -18.47 -2.29
N TYR A 519 -10.72 -18.53 -1.87
CA TYR A 519 -10.18 -19.65 -1.10
C TYR A 519 -9.49 -19.14 0.17
N THR A 520 -9.94 -19.68 1.30
CA THR A 520 -9.33 -19.53 2.62
C THR A 520 -8.90 -20.91 3.14
N PRO A 521 -8.14 -20.98 4.24
CA PRO A 521 -7.80 -22.26 4.86
C PRO A 521 -9.01 -23.09 5.29
N ILE A 522 -10.16 -22.46 5.59
CA ILE A 522 -11.36 -23.18 6.04
C ILE A 522 -12.27 -23.61 4.88
N THR A 523 -11.97 -23.20 3.65
CA THR A 523 -12.89 -23.41 2.52
C THR A 523 -13.25 -24.86 2.30
N THR A 524 -14.55 -25.09 2.18
CA THR A 524 -15.21 -26.38 1.91
C THR A 524 -15.98 -26.29 0.59
N PRO A 525 -16.35 -27.42 -0.03
CA PRO A 525 -17.20 -27.39 -1.21
C PRO A 525 -18.50 -26.60 -0.98
N ASP A 526 -19.15 -26.77 0.18
CA ASP A 526 -20.40 -26.05 0.47
C ASP A 526 -20.18 -24.55 0.68
N SER A 527 -19.16 -24.14 1.45
CA SER A 527 -18.87 -22.71 1.66
C SER A 527 -18.46 -22.01 0.36
N PHE A 528 -17.71 -22.69 -0.49
CA PHE A 528 -17.40 -22.20 -1.83
C PHE A 528 -18.66 -22.08 -2.69
N PHE A 529 -19.53 -23.10 -2.68
CA PHE A 529 -20.78 -23.09 -3.46
C PHE A 529 -21.68 -21.91 -3.07
N ASP A 530 -21.89 -21.68 -1.77
CA ASP A 530 -22.68 -20.57 -1.24
C ASP A 530 -22.15 -19.23 -1.75
N SER A 531 -20.84 -19.02 -1.63
CA SER A 531 -20.20 -17.77 -2.02
C SER A 531 -20.20 -17.58 -3.54
N ALA A 532 -19.80 -18.60 -4.30
CA ALA A 532 -19.71 -18.57 -5.75
C ALA A 532 -21.07 -18.30 -6.39
N THR A 533 -22.13 -18.98 -5.93
CA THR A 533 -23.49 -18.81 -6.45
C THR A 533 -23.94 -17.36 -6.38
N GLN A 534 -23.65 -16.69 -5.26
CA GLN A 534 -24.04 -15.29 -5.10
C GLN A 534 -23.16 -14.34 -5.93
N ILE A 535 -21.85 -14.59 -6.00
CA ILE A 535 -20.95 -13.80 -6.85
C ILE A 535 -21.39 -13.89 -8.31
N VAL A 536 -21.71 -15.08 -8.81
CA VAL A 536 -22.18 -15.26 -10.21
C VAL A 536 -23.45 -14.45 -10.46
N LYS A 537 -24.42 -14.47 -9.54
CA LYS A 537 -25.64 -13.65 -9.65
C LYS A 537 -25.32 -12.15 -9.71
N ASN A 538 -24.43 -11.68 -8.84
CA ASN A 538 -24.04 -10.27 -8.78
C ASN A 538 -23.34 -9.84 -10.08
N LEU A 539 -22.39 -10.62 -10.58
CA LEU A 539 -21.62 -10.24 -11.77
C LEU A 539 -22.40 -10.39 -13.07
N SER A 540 -23.45 -11.22 -13.08
CA SER A 540 -24.34 -11.38 -14.24
C SER A 540 -25.24 -10.16 -14.47
N SER A 541 -25.42 -9.25 -13.50
CA SER A 541 -26.22 -8.03 -13.68
C SER A 541 -25.47 -6.90 -14.41
N LEU A 542 -24.15 -7.02 -14.61
CA LEU A 542 -23.24 -6.04 -15.24
C LEU A 542 -23.14 -4.66 -14.54
N GLU A 543 -23.88 -4.41 -13.47
CA GLU A 543 -23.81 -3.16 -12.68
C GLU A 543 -22.75 -3.18 -11.57
N ILE A 544 -22.13 -4.35 -11.36
CA ILE A 544 -21.14 -4.61 -10.31
C ILE A 544 -19.80 -4.95 -10.95
N ASP A 545 -18.72 -4.31 -10.50
CA ASP A 545 -17.34 -4.65 -10.83
C ASP A 545 -16.75 -5.56 -9.73
N GLY A 546 -16.46 -6.81 -10.06
CA GLY A 546 -15.99 -7.82 -9.12
C GLY A 546 -14.54 -8.20 -9.35
N ALA A 547 -13.69 -8.00 -8.34
CA ALA A 547 -12.35 -8.60 -8.30
C ALA A 547 -12.27 -9.73 -7.29
N ALA A 548 -11.82 -10.89 -7.77
CA ALA A 548 -11.48 -12.02 -6.93
C ALA A 548 -9.97 -12.12 -6.68
N THR A 549 -9.60 -12.07 -5.41
CA THR A 549 -8.36 -12.66 -4.89
C THR A 549 -8.57 -14.16 -4.75
N LEU A 550 -7.71 -14.97 -5.35
CA LEU A 550 -7.87 -16.42 -5.32
C LEU A 550 -7.59 -16.98 -3.92
N PHE A 551 -6.41 -16.71 -3.39
CA PHE A 551 -5.96 -17.20 -2.08
C PHE A 551 -5.52 -16.03 -1.22
N ILE A 552 -5.63 -16.17 0.10
CA ILE A 552 -5.02 -15.21 1.03
C ILE A 552 -3.50 -15.29 0.88
N THR A 553 -2.87 -14.14 0.58
CA THR A 553 -1.44 -13.94 0.80
C THR A 553 -1.24 -13.70 2.29
N PRO A 554 -0.59 -14.63 3.04
CA PRO A 554 -0.33 -14.39 4.44
C PRO A 554 0.71 -13.28 4.54
N LEU A 555 0.29 -12.14 5.08
CA LEU A 555 1.17 -11.00 5.23
C LEU A 555 1.71 -10.93 6.66
N PRO A 556 2.96 -10.53 6.89
CA PRO A 556 3.55 -10.58 8.22
C PRO A 556 2.75 -9.84 9.30
N GLY A 557 2.72 -10.44 10.49
CA GLY A 557 1.98 -9.94 11.66
C GLY A 557 0.48 -10.24 11.64
N THR A 558 -0.10 -10.59 10.49
CA THR A 558 -1.53 -10.92 10.37
C THR A 558 -1.85 -12.23 11.09
N LEU A 559 -3.12 -12.47 11.41
CA LEU A 559 -3.52 -13.74 12.04
C LEU A 559 -3.32 -14.92 11.08
N ASP A 560 -3.46 -14.71 9.78
CA ASP A 560 -3.21 -15.73 8.75
C ASP A 560 -1.72 -16.04 8.56
N TRP A 561 -0.82 -15.13 8.95
CA TRP A 561 0.62 -15.39 9.05
C TRP A 561 1.00 -16.24 10.27
N GLY A 562 0.23 -16.15 11.35
CA GLY A 562 0.52 -16.83 12.61
C GLY A 562 1.71 -16.21 13.34
N ASP A 563 2.62 -17.05 13.81
CA ASP A 563 3.84 -16.68 14.54
C ASP A 563 5.07 -16.45 13.64
N GLY A 564 4.93 -16.67 12.32
CA GLY A 564 6.05 -16.64 11.39
C GLY A 564 7.00 -17.82 11.51
N ASP A 565 6.66 -18.85 12.30
CA ASP A 565 7.44 -20.08 12.41
C ASP A 565 6.87 -21.11 11.43
N PHE A 566 7.58 -21.29 10.32
CA PHE A 566 7.19 -22.21 9.26
C PHE A 566 8.16 -23.38 9.14
N GLU A 567 7.61 -24.58 9.01
CA GLU A 567 8.36 -25.80 8.70
C GLU A 567 8.26 -26.09 7.21
N LEU A 568 9.39 -26.38 6.58
CA LEU A 568 9.42 -26.87 5.21
C LEU A 568 8.76 -28.25 5.16
N VAL A 569 7.86 -28.44 4.20
CA VAL A 569 7.29 -29.75 3.89
C VAL A 569 7.96 -30.23 2.60
N GLU A 570 8.74 -31.31 2.70
CA GLU A 570 9.63 -31.79 1.62
C GLU A 570 8.85 -32.25 0.36
N ASP A 571 7.58 -32.62 0.51
CA ASP A 571 6.76 -33.13 -0.59
C ASP A 571 5.78 -32.09 -1.14
N PHE A 572 6.16 -31.41 -2.23
CA PHE A 572 5.23 -30.64 -3.06
C PHE A 572 4.93 -31.38 -4.38
N PRO A 573 3.76 -32.03 -4.53
CA PRO A 573 3.51 -32.97 -5.64
C PRO A 573 3.10 -32.31 -6.96
N TRP A 574 3.06 -30.98 -7.03
CA TRP A 574 2.45 -30.24 -8.14
C TRP A 574 3.51 -29.68 -9.10
N LYS A 575 3.62 -30.29 -10.29
CA LYS A 575 4.71 -30.04 -11.28
C LYS A 575 4.34 -29.07 -12.41
N GLU A 576 3.17 -28.45 -12.35
CA GLU A 576 2.77 -27.45 -13.34
C GLU A 576 3.73 -26.25 -13.33
N GLU A 577 3.92 -25.65 -14.50
CA GLU A 577 4.86 -24.55 -14.69
C GLU A 577 4.60 -23.38 -13.73
N LEU A 578 3.33 -23.13 -13.40
CA LEU A 578 2.90 -22.08 -12.48
C LEU A 578 3.54 -22.18 -11.09
N PHE A 579 3.75 -23.39 -10.58
CA PHE A 579 4.31 -23.63 -9.24
C PHE A 579 5.78 -24.10 -9.30
N LYS A 580 6.42 -24.02 -10.45
CA LYS A 580 7.82 -24.40 -10.63
C LYS A 580 8.73 -23.56 -9.72
N GLY A 581 9.56 -24.24 -8.92
CA GLY A 581 10.48 -23.59 -7.98
C GLY A 581 9.82 -23.08 -6.69
N LYS A 582 8.54 -23.39 -6.47
CA LYS A 582 7.85 -23.15 -5.19
C LYS A 582 8.00 -24.37 -4.29
N VAL A 583 7.88 -24.15 -2.99
CA VAL A 583 7.85 -25.20 -1.96
C VAL A 583 6.61 -25.03 -1.09
N MET A 584 6.30 -26.08 -0.32
CA MET A 584 5.25 -26.04 0.67
C MET A 584 5.81 -25.76 2.06
N PHE A 585 5.12 -24.91 2.80
CA PHE A 585 5.42 -24.58 4.18
C PHE A 585 4.21 -24.88 5.06
N LYS A 586 4.48 -25.21 6.33
CA LYS A 586 3.44 -25.37 7.34
C LYS A 586 3.69 -24.44 8.51
N SER A 587 2.70 -23.63 8.88
CA SER A 587 2.79 -22.80 10.08
C SER A 587 2.62 -23.67 11.33
N LYS A 588 3.54 -23.55 12.29
CA LYS A 588 3.45 -24.32 13.55
C LYS A 588 2.30 -23.85 14.44
N SER A 589 2.03 -22.55 14.45
CA SER A 589 0.98 -21.95 15.28
C SER A 589 -0.43 -22.19 14.74
N THR A 590 -0.63 -22.00 13.44
CA THR A 590 -1.97 -22.11 12.84
C THR A 590 -2.27 -23.50 12.29
N GLY A 591 -1.22 -24.28 11.97
CA GLY A 591 -1.33 -25.56 11.28
C GLY A 591 -1.73 -25.44 9.80
N ASN A 592 -1.79 -24.22 9.26
CA ASN A 592 -2.09 -23.98 7.84
C ASN A 592 -0.92 -24.43 6.95
N ASP A 593 -1.28 -24.87 5.75
CA ASP A 593 -0.32 -25.15 4.68
C ASP A 593 -0.28 -23.97 3.71
N TYR A 594 0.91 -23.68 3.20
CA TYR A 594 1.21 -22.54 2.36
C TYR A 594 2.06 -22.97 1.17
N ILE A 595 1.93 -22.29 0.05
CA ILE A 595 2.88 -22.36 -1.07
C ILE A 595 3.66 -21.06 -1.10
N GLY A 596 4.98 -21.16 -1.27
CA GLY A 596 5.83 -19.99 -1.32
C GLY A 596 7.20 -20.26 -1.91
N THR A 597 8.10 -19.30 -1.74
CA THR A 597 9.50 -19.41 -2.15
C THR A 597 10.42 -19.59 -0.95
N GLN A 598 11.51 -20.31 -1.17
CA GLN A 598 12.64 -20.32 -0.26
C GLN A 598 13.57 -19.18 -0.64
N VAL A 599 13.94 -18.38 0.36
CA VAL A 599 14.91 -17.31 0.18
C VAL A 599 16.17 -17.69 0.93
N GLU A 600 17.21 -18.01 0.18
CA GLU A 600 18.55 -18.22 0.71
C GLU A 600 19.12 -16.88 1.17
N ILE A 601 19.55 -16.79 2.43
CA ILE A 601 20.23 -15.61 2.93
C ILE A 601 21.71 -15.69 2.51
N PRO A 602 22.26 -14.69 1.79
CA PRO A 602 23.67 -14.69 1.43
C PRO A 602 24.59 -14.78 2.65
N ASN A 603 25.59 -15.67 2.59
CA ASN A 603 26.56 -15.92 3.66
C ASN A 603 25.96 -16.43 4.98
N SER A 604 24.81 -17.11 4.94
CA SER A 604 24.17 -17.77 6.08
C SER A 604 23.74 -19.19 5.69
N GLU A 605 23.79 -20.13 6.64
CA GLU A 605 23.21 -21.48 6.45
C GLU A 605 21.68 -21.49 6.59
N LYS A 606 21.04 -20.34 6.84
CA LYS A 606 19.59 -20.22 7.06
C LYS A 606 18.84 -19.96 5.75
N ILE A 607 17.75 -20.70 5.56
CA ILE A 607 16.74 -20.48 4.52
C ILE A 607 15.52 -19.82 5.17
N LEU A 608 15.03 -18.71 4.61
CA LEU A 608 13.80 -18.06 5.05
C LEU A 608 12.60 -18.51 4.22
N PRO A 609 11.47 -18.84 4.86
CA PRO A 609 10.21 -19.07 4.19
C PRO A 609 9.60 -17.73 3.75
N HIS A 610 9.23 -17.61 2.48
CA HIS A 610 8.39 -16.52 1.96
C HIS A 610 7.07 -17.13 1.47
N PRO A 611 6.11 -17.38 2.38
CA PRO A 611 4.82 -17.95 2.03
C PRO A 611 4.02 -16.94 1.21
N GLU A 612 3.50 -17.37 0.06
CA GLU A 612 2.84 -16.48 -0.90
C GLU A 612 1.33 -16.69 -0.93
N ILE A 613 0.86 -17.92 -0.72
CA ILE A 613 -0.57 -18.23 -0.66
C ILE A 613 -0.86 -19.25 0.43
N THR A 614 -2.01 -19.09 1.08
CA THR A 614 -2.59 -20.12 1.97
C THR A 614 -3.37 -21.17 1.17
N LEU A 615 -3.41 -22.41 1.66
CA LEU A 615 -4.18 -23.49 1.02
C LEU A 615 -5.39 -23.90 1.86
N PRO A 616 -6.51 -24.29 1.20
CA PRO A 616 -7.62 -24.95 1.89
C PRO A 616 -7.14 -26.20 2.65
N ARG A 617 -7.68 -26.42 3.85
CA ARG A 617 -7.44 -27.65 4.64
C ARG A 617 -8.27 -28.82 4.14
N ASN A 618 -9.42 -28.56 3.52
CA ASN A 618 -10.25 -29.58 2.91
C ASN A 618 -9.50 -30.17 1.68
N PRO A 619 -9.25 -31.49 1.62
CA PRO A 619 -8.46 -32.09 0.54
C PRO A 619 -9.09 -31.90 -0.85
N ILE A 620 -10.41 -32.01 -0.96
CA ILE A 620 -11.15 -31.82 -2.21
C ILE A 620 -10.98 -30.38 -2.70
N MET A 621 -11.20 -29.40 -1.81
CA MET A 621 -11.03 -27.99 -2.17
C MET A 621 -9.59 -27.64 -2.50
N ARG A 622 -8.62 -28.17 -1.76
CA ARG A 622 -7.19 -27.96 -2.04
C ARG A 622 -6.82 -28.43 -3.43
N GLU A 623 -7.21 -29.66 -3.77
CA GLU A 623 -6.93 -30.24 -5.08
C GLU A 623 -7.65 -29.48 -6.20
N ALA A 624 -8.95 -29.19 -6.00
CA ALA A 624 -9.74 -28.44 -6.96
C ALA A 624 -9.19 -27.03 -7.20
N SER A 625 -8.85 -26.28 -6.14
CA SER A 625 -8.35 -24.91 -6.26
C SER A 625 -7.02 -24.84 -7.00
N LEU A 626 -6.10 -25.77 -6.72
CA LEU A 626 -4.80 -25.83 -7.41
C LEU A 626 -4.96 -26.19 -8.90
N ARG A 627 -5.79 -27.20 -9.20
CA ARG A 627 -6.16 -27.56 -10.58
C ARG A 627 -6.81 -26.39 -11.31
N ALA A 628 -7.72 -25.70 -10.65
CA ALA A 628 -8.46 -24.59 -11.23
C ALA A 628 -7.51 -23.47 -11.66
N VAL A 629 -6.54 -23.10 -10.82
CA VAL A 629 -5.58 -22.03 -11.14
C VAL A 629 -4.63 -22.44 -12.27
N ALA A 630 -4.17 -23.69 -12.28
CA ALA A 630 -3.22 -24.14 -13.29
C ALA A 630 -3.85 -24.37 -14.66
N ASN A 631 -5.08 -24.87 -14.67
CA ASN A 631 -5.86 -25.14 -15.87
C ASN A 631 -6.74 -23.95 -16.28
N LEU A 632 -6.44 -22.75 -15.77
CA LEU A 632 -7.02 -21.51 -16.29
C LEU A 632 -6.71 -21.43 -17.79
N PRO A 633 -7.72 -21.23 -18.66
CA PRO A 633 -7.52 -21.11 -20.09
C PRO A 633 -6.42 -20.09 -20.41
N GLU A 634 -5.58 -20.36 -21.43
CA GLU A 634 -4.58 -19.40 -21.91
C GLU A 634 -5.22 -18.05 -22.27
N VAL A 635 -6.45 -18.06 -22.79
CA VAL A 635 -7.25 -16.85 -23.02
C VAL A 635 -7.49 -16.06 -21.73
N THR A 636 -7.73 -16.69 -20.58
CA THR A 636 -7.83 -15.99 -19.30
C THR A 636 -6.48 -15.45 -18.82
N LYS A 637 -5.37 -16.14 -19.12
CA LYS A 637 -4.01 -15.66 -18.82
C LYS A 637 -3.60 -14.49 -19.71
N ASP A 638 -4.03 -14.49 -20.97
CA ASP A 638 -3.81 -13.42 -21.92
C ASP A 638 -4.80 -12.26 -21.74
N LEU A 639 -6.04 -12.51 -21.34
CA LEU A 639 -6.96 -11.47 -20.89
C LEU A 639 -6.44 -10.83 -19.62
N ARG A 640 -5.90 -11.56 -18.64
CA ARG A 640 -5.19 -10.95 -17.50
C ARG A 640 -4.04 -10.02 -17.93
N LYS A 641 -3.40 -10.28 -19.07
CA LYS A 641 -2.35 -9.43 -19.65
C LYS A 641 -2.86 -8.32 -20.58
N LYS A 642 -4.07 -8.44 -21.14
CA LYS A 642 -4.70 -7.51 -22.11
C LYS A 642 -5.83 -6.68 -21.50
N ALA A 643 -6.27 -7.00 -20.29
CA ALA A 643 -7.42 -6.43 -19.58
C ALA A 643 -7.21 -4.99 -19.10
N GLY A 644 -6.19 -4.30 -19.60
CA GLY A 644 -5.89 -2.90 -19.37
C GLY A 644 -6.97 -1.90 -19.79
N GLY A 645 -8.21 -2.01 -19.27
CA GLY A 645 -9.13 -0.88 -19.28
C GLY A 645 -10.63 -1.06 -19.17
N ILE A 646 -11.19 -2.23 -18.87
CA ILE A 646 -12.66 -2.36 -18.84
C ILE A 646 -13.10 -3.12 -17.59
N ASN A 647 -14.10 -2.59 -16.88
CA ASN A 647 -14.77 -3.26 -15.76
C ASN A 647 -15.22 -4.70 -16.12
N LEU A 648 -15.55 -4.96 -17.40
CA LEU A 648 -15.85 -6.30 -17.94
C LEU A 648 -14.71 -7.30 -17.78
N ALA A 649 -13.46 -6.88 -17.90
CA ALA A 649 -12.33 -7.81 -17.87
C ALA A 649 -12.10 -8.38 -16.46
N ARG A 650 -12.40 -7.61 -15.41
CA ARG A 650 -12.35 -8.08 -14.01
C ARG A 650 -13.47 -9.06 -13.70
N ASN A 651 -14.69 -8.74 -14.12
CA ASN A 651 -15.84 -9.64 -14.00
C ASN A 651 -15.58 -10.96 -14.74
N PHE A 652 -15.11 -10.89 -15.98
CA PHE A 652 -14.78 -12.05 -16.78
C PHE A 652 -13.71 -12.92 -16.12
N VAL A 653 -12.62 -12.31 -15.61
CA VAL A 653 -11.57 -13.06 -14.90
C VAL A 653 -12.12 -13.73 -13.65
N THR A 654 -12.95 -13.03 -12.87
CA THR A 654 -13.60 -13.58 -11.68
C THR A 654 -14.52 -14.75 -12.04
N LEU A 655 -15.40 -14.59 -13.03
CA LEU A 655 -16.29 -15.64 -13.53
C LEU A 655 -15.50 -16.83 -14.08
N ALA A 656 -14.44 -16.61 -14.85
CA ALA A 656 -13.57 -17.67 -15.37
C ALA A 656 -12.88 -18.46 -14.25
N ASN A 657 -12.44 -17.78 -13.17
CA ASN A 657 -11.89 -18.46 -11.99
C ASN A 657 -12.94 -19.36 -11.33
N LEU A 658 -14.18 -18.87 -11.18
CA LEU A 658 -15.30 -19.65 -10.61
C LEU A 658 -15.69 -20.82 -11.51
N ALA A 659 -15.76 -20.63 -12.83
CA ALA A 659 -16.05 -21.68 -13.79
C ALA A 659 -14.97 -22.78 -13.77
N SER A 660 -13.70 -22.39 -13.74
CA SER A 660 -12.59 -23.32 -13.63
C SER A 660 -12.69 -24.14 -12.33
N ALA A 661 -12.99 -23.49 -11.20
CA ALA A 661 -13.20 -24.16 -9.92
C ALA A 661 -14.37 -25.15 -9.96
N ALA A 662 -15.53 -24.72 -10.47
CA ALA A 662 -16.72 -25.57 -10.61
C ALA A 662 -16.44 -26.79 -11.51
N ARG A 663 -15.75 -26.60 -12.63
CA ARG A 663 -15.34 -27.69 -13.53
C ARG A 663 -14.44 -28.71 -12.82
N GLU A 664 -13.43 -28.25 -12.10
CA GLU A 664 -12.53 -29.16 -11.39
C GLU A 664 -13.23 -29.86 -10.20
N LEU A 665 -14.14 -29.17 -9.50
CA LEU A 665 -14.98 -29.78 -8.47
C LEU A 665 -15.93 -30.84 -9.03
N TYR A 666 -16.52 -30.63 -10.20
CA TYR A 666 -17.32 -31.64 -10.89
C TYR A 666 -16.47 -32.88 -11.23
N LYS A 667 -15.27 -32.70 -11.78
CA LYS A 667 -14.36 -33.81 -12.12
C LYS A 667 -13.95 -34.63 -10.89
N ILE A 668 -13.80 -33.99 -9.73
CA ILE A 668 -13.36 -34.65 -8.50
C ILE A 668 -14.53 -35.32 -7.78
N THR A 669 -15.68 -34.66 -7.69
CA THR A 669 -16.81 -35.09 -6.84
C THR A 669 -17.92 -35.82 -7.63
N GLY A 670 -18.08 -35.52 -8.91
CA GLY A 670 -19.20 -35.98 -9.73
C GLY A 670 -20.55 -35.35 -9.38
N GLU A 671 -20.60 -34.36 -8.49
CA GLU A 671 -21.87 -33.76 -8.06
C GLU A 671 -22.43 -32.79 -9.11
N GLN A 672 -23.69 -33.01 -9.50
CA GLN A 672 -24.34 -32.26 -10.59
C GLN A 672 -24.36 -30.74 -10.38
N ARG A 673 -24.49 -30.28 -9.13
CA ARG A 673 -24.51 -28.84 -8.80
C ARG A 673 -23.30 -28.07 -9.35
N TRP A 674 -22.14 -28.72 -9.47
CA TRP A 674 -20.92 -28.09 -10.00
C TRP A 674 -20.97 -27.96 -11.51
N TYR A 675 -21.56 -28.94 -12.20
CA TYR A 675 -21.80 -28.86 -13.62
C TYR A 675 -22.82 -27.77 -13.92
N ASP A 676 -23.92 -27.71 -13.16
CA ASP A 676 -24.96 -26.70 -13.32
C ASP A 676 -24.38 -25.29 -13.11
N MET A 677 -23.57 -25.08 -12.07
CA MET A 677 -22.86 -23.81 -11.84
C MET A 677 -21.91 -23.45 -13.00
N TYR A 678 -21.14 -24.43 -13.50
CA TYR A 678 -20.25 -24.20 -14.64
C TYR A 678 -21.02 -23.77 -15.89
N GLU A 679 -22.16 -24.42 -16.18
CA GLU A 679 -23.03 -24.07 -17.30
C GLU A 679 -23.66 -22.69 -17.11
N ASP A 680 -24.16 -22.37 -15.90
CA ASP A 680 -24.73 -21.06 -15.58
C ASP A 680 -23.70 -19.94 -15.81
N ILE A 681 -22.47 -20.12 -15.34
CA ILE A 681 -21.38 -19.16 -15.56
C ILE A 681 -21.04 -19.07 -17.05
N SER A 682 -20.94 -20.20 -17.74
CA SER A 682 -20.62 -20.24 -19.17
C SER A 682 -21.69 -19.54 -20.01
N ASN A 683 -22.96 -19.67 -19.65
CA ASN A 683 -24.06 -18.97 -20.29
C ASN A 683 -24.02 -17.47 -19.98
N ALA A 684 -23.80 -17.08 -18.72
CA ALA A 684 -23.65 -15.68 -18.33
C ALA A 684 -22.50 -14.98 -19.09
N MET A 685 -21.39 -15.68 -19.29
CA MET A 685 -20.24 -15.19 -20.07
C MET A 685 -20.53 -15.12 -21.58
N ARG A 686 -21.44 -15.93 -22.13
CA ARG A 686 -21.84 -15.89 -23.55
C ARG A 686 -22.87 -14.79 -23.84
N ASP A 687 -23.77 -14.55 -22.89
CA ASP A 687 -24.89 -13.60 -23.04
C ASP A 687 -24.48 -12.14 -22.80
N SER A 688 -23.26 -11.88 -22.30
CA SER A 688 -22.73 -10.52 -22.15
C SER A 688 -22.55 -9.86 -23.53
N LYS A 689 -23.54 -9.04 -23.91
CA LYS A 689 -23.72 -8.41 -25.24
C LYS A 689 -22.55 -7.55 -25.74
N GLU A 690 -21.61 -7.18 -24.88
CA GLU A 690 -20.49 -6.28 -25.22
C GLU A 690 -19.22 -7.02 -25.71
N ASP A 691 -19.21 -8.36 -25.69
CA ASP A 691 -17.98 -9.15 -25.74
C ASP A 691 -17.91 -10.21 -26.85
N ARG A 692 -18.37 -9.89 -28.07
CA ARG A 692 -18.12 -10.80 -29.22
C ARG A 692 -16.61 -11.08 -29.41
N MET A 693 -15.73 -10.12 -29.15
CA MET A 693 -14.28 -10.31 -29.31
C MET A 693 -13.62 -11.14 -28.20
N VAL A 694 -14.15 -11.15 -26.97
CA VAL A 694 -13.58 -11.92 -25.83
C VAL A 694 -14.15 -13.34 -25.79
N VAL A 695 -15.40 -13.52 -26.22
CA VAL A 695 -16.07 -14.83 -26.30
C VAL A 695 -15.69 -15.60 -27.58
N GLU A 696 -15.34 -14.92 -28.68
CA GLU A 696 -14.85 -15.58 -29.91
C GLU A 696 -13.37 -16.01 -29.85
N HIS A 697 -12.57 -15.47 -28.92
CA HIS A 697 -11.15 -15.81 -28.74
C HIS A 697 -10.98 -16.91 -27.69
#